data_AF-A0A164VEH6-F1
#
_entry.id   AF-A0A164VEH6-F1
#
_cell.length_a   1.000
_cell.length_b   1.000
_cell.length_c   1.000
_cell.angle_alpha   90.00
_cell.angle_beta   90.00
_cell.angle_gamma   90.00
#
_symmetry.space_group_name_H-M   'P 1'
#
loop_
_entity.id
_entity.type
_entity.pdbx_description
1 polymer ?
#
loop_
_entity_poly.entity_id
_entity_poly.type
_entity_poly.pdbx_seq_one_letter_code
_entity_poly.pdbx_strand_id
1 'polypeptide(L)'
;MFLVTKLRKSFLMRVCLTLAVVSLLWLHVGVFIYRGAEIDFEHRFNSSSVLLNHPNFSNIELAKPTNLTVPELMEKITIENNEQKIWNSNHIPWPPVNETEIWPKGIVITIQVHNRISYLRKLLRSLSQAAWIERALLIFSHNIYSEELNDIIQSIPFAAVMQIHFPYSTQLFPSTFPGDSPSDCPRDINKERAVAVGCSNAQTPDLYGHYREARYSQTKHHWWWKVNFIFGKIRALRHYDGPVIFMEEDHYVAEDFLHVLWLQQILLKGGSKCNFCNQAHILSLGSYPKYFNHREASNMVELLPWSSSKHNMGMAFNRSVWQNFQKCSEMFCSVDDYNWDWSLLHVAQKCLPSLFGEPANEKGKSKFILGALVLKAPRVFHIGECGVHHRKASCASDTSTLRKAETSLRSARKAETLFPTTLRTKNMLGTKAVRLKKGNGEMFSVSFKQIKDERYHDAITTLVTIVDANPTSKAGLSLLGYCCFQIQDFFNAASCYEQLYSLYSEQEEYKLYWAQSLYEAGLYGSSLKVCNQIVDPKLKGKVLKLEAAIRFAEDDLAAAMNTVNACFALSSTNDVDTLVNMGCIRFKEEDYSRALVKFQSAVHVSGFEPQLLYNVAVCHYKMKEYAPAIKSIADIIERGIRDHPELSVGMATEGLEVRSVGNTLALHKSALVEAFNLKAATEYQLKNFEGAKEALTDMPPRLESELDPVTLHNMALLTADANPSESFDKLQFLLLQQVTQMQQQLENPESRLTGAGPLVCPPETFANLLLLYCKYEYFDLAADLMAEHADLTYKHLSPYVFDFLEALITQQTSPEEAFAKFDALCVRYGETVRRTGTNLKEARRQQSSHAISAAGLAHEQAMETYLPVLMNQAKIYWDRENYVQVEKLFRQSAELCGDADVWRLNVAHTLFMQENKFREATSFYEPLVKQNYDNILDVSAVVLANLCVCYLVTSQNEEAEELLRKLEKEEEQKSLENPQSKFFHLSIVNLVIGTLYCSKGNYEFGISRVIKSLEPYHQKLGTDTWFYAKRCLMSLLENMAKQVVVVKDSILDDILQFLDSCQFYGREVQTILENPTAVNLNVSSARFTVTYEARIIKCLLLQIIRN
;
A
#
# COMPACT_ATOMS: atom_id res chain seq x y z
N MET A 1 40.12 69.83 7.08
CA MET A 1 39.04 68.88 7.46
C MET A 1 38.25 68.39 6.23
N PHE A 2 38.96 68.02 5.16
CA PHE A 2 38.38 67.49 3.90
C PHE A 2 39.12 66.21 3.43
N LEU A 3 39.89 65.58 4.35
CA LEU A 3 40.73 64.40 4.06
C LEU A 3 40.33 63.15 4.87
N VAL A 4 39.36 63.24 5.79
CA VAL A 4 39.00 62.15 6.73
C VAL A 4 37.77 61.34 6.29
N THR A 5 36.94 61.88 5.39
CA THR A 5 35.70 61.20 4.92
C THR A 5 35.88 60.36 3.66
N LYS A 6 36.93 60.58 2.86
CA LYS A 6 37.20 59.75 1.66
C LYS A 6 37.84 58.40 1.99
N LEU A 7 38.42 58.24 3.18
CA LEU A 7 39.04 56.99 3.63
C LEU A 7 38.06 55.97 4.24
N ARG A 8 36.91 56.39 4.79
CA ARG A 8 35.95 55.45 5.41
C ARG A 8 35.09 54.65 4.42
N LYS A 9 34.73 55.21 3.25
CA LYS A 9 34.00 54.45 2.20
C LYS A 9 34.89 53.46 1.44
N SER A 10 36.18 53.76 1.30
CA SER A 10 37.14 52.80 0.74
C SER A 10 37.45 51.66 1.73
N PHE A 11 37.49 51.95 3.04
CA PHE A 11 37.73 50.92 4.06
C PHE A 11 36.54 49.97 4.21
N LEU A 12 35.29 50.45 4.27
CA LEU A 12 34.15 49.54 4.42
C LEU A 12 33.89 48.70 3.16
N MET A 13 34.10 49.27 1.97
CA MET A 13 34.00 48.49 0.73
C MET A 13 35.16 47.50 0.61
N ARG A 14 36.39 47.85 1.04
CA ARG A 14 37.50 46.89 1.11
C ARG A 14 37.31 45.85 2.20
N VAL A 15 36.66 46.15 3.32
CA VAL A 15 36.33 45.18 4.39
C VAL A 15 35.22 44.25 3.95
N CYS A 16 34.20 44.71 3.23
CA CYS A 16 33.19 43.83 2.66
C CYS A 16 33.75 43.01 1.49
N LEU A 17 34.63 43.58 0.65
CA LEU A 17 35.30 42.83 -0.41
C LEU A 17 36.34 41.85 0.17
N THR A 18 37.06 42.20 1.24
CA THR A 18 37.96 41.26 1.93
C THR A 18 37.20 40.27 2.79
N LEU A 19 36.02 40.55 3.35
CA LEU A 19 35.20 39.54 4.00
C LEU A 19 34.51 38.63 2.98
N ALA A 20 34.14 39.14 1.81
CA ALA A 20 33.63 38.31 0.71
C ALA A 20 34.75 37.48 0.09
N VAL A 21 35.95 38.04 -0.11
CA VAL A 21 37.13 37.35 -0.63
C VAL A 21 37.77 36.44 0.43
N VAL A 22 37.71 36.76 1.72
CA VAL A 22 38.11 35.87 2.82
C VAL A 22 37.03 34.82 3.05
N SER A 23 35.74 35.08 2.85
CA SER A 23 34.72 34.01 2.89
C SER A 23 34.78 33.12 1.65
N LEU A 24 35.11 33.67 0.47
CA LEU A 24 35.36 32.90 -0.75
C LEU A 24 36.72 32.19 -0.72
N LEU A 25 37.74 32.76 -0.06
CA LEU A 25 39.01 32.10 0.26
C LEU A 25 38.86 31.14 1.43
N TRP A 26 37.90 31.29 2.35
CA TRP A 26 37.62 30.30 3.40
C TRP A 26 36.70 29.20 2.86
N LEU A 27 35.91 29.47 1.81
CA LEU A 27 35.28 28.45 0.98
C LEU A 27 36.29 27.79 0.03
N HIS A 28 37.31 28.48 -0.50
CA HIS A 28 38.32 27.85 -1.37
C HIS A 28 39.48 27.19 -0.59
N VAL A 29 39.88 27.72 0.57
CA VAL A 29 40.91 27.16 1.47
C VAL A 29 40.26 26.22 2.48
N GLY A 30 39.00 26.41 2.87
CA GLY A 30 38.21 25.39 3.58
C GLY A 30 37.91 24.19 2.69
N VAL A 31 37.63 24.39 1.40
CA VAL A 31 37.59 23.29 0.42
C VAL A 31 38.97 22.71 0.12
N PHE A 32 40.09 23.40 0.38
CA PHE A 32 41.45 22.82 0.21
C PHE A 32 42.04 22.18 1.48
N ILE A 33 41.60 22.58 2.68
CA ILE A 33 42.06 22.00 3.96
C ILE A 33 41.13 20.87 4.42
N TYR A 34 39.82 20.92 4.11
CA TYR A 34 38.95 19.73 4.25
C TYR A 34 39.16 18.71 3.13
N ARG A 35 39.54 19.13 1.91
CA ARG A 35 40.01 18.17 0.90
C ARG A 35 41.42 17.63 1.18
N GLY A 36 42.26 18.29 1.96
CA GLY A 36 43.58 17.74 2.34
C GLY A 36 43.53 16.54 3.29
N ALA A 37 42.40 16.30 3.97
CA ALA A 37 42.19 15.16 4.88
C ALA A 37 41.19 14.11 4.34
N GLU A 38 40.46 14.42 3.26
CA GLU A 38 39.63 13.47 2.49
C GLU A 38 40.32 12.98 1.19
N ILE A 39 41.35 13.67 0.69
CA ILE A 39 42.09 13.27 -0.53
C ILE A 39 43.03 12.08 -0.32
N ASP A 40 43.37 11.70 0.91
CA ASP A 40 44.12 10.44 1.14
C ASP A 40 43.20 9.19 1.10
N PHE A 41 41.87 9.39 1.09
CA PHE A 41 40.88 8.31 1.01
C PHE A 41 40.23 8.19 -0.38
N GLU A 42 40.00 9.30 -1.09
CA GLU A 42 39.47 9.27 -2.46
C GLU A 42 40.54 8.97 -3.54
N HIS A 43 41.81 9.27 -3.30
CA HIS A 43 42.84 9.08 -4.32
C HIS A 43 43.31 7.62 -4.48
N ARG A 44 42.94 6.71 -3.57
CA ARG A 44 43.05 5.24 -3.77
C ARG A 44 41.79 4.61 -4.39
N PHE A 45 40.64 5.27 -4.31
CA PHE A 45 39.37 4.75 -4.84
C PHE A 45 39.13 5.08 -6.32
N ASN A 46 39.80 6.12 -6.85
CA ASN A 46 39.73 6.47 -8.27
C ASN A 46 40.80 5.80 -9.16
N SER A 47 41.69 4.96 -8.61
CA SER A 47 42.58 4.10 -9.40
C SER A 47 41.97 2.74 -9.79
N SER A 48 40.77 2.42 -9.28
CA SER A 48 40.06 1.15 -9.57
C SER A 48 39.10 1.26 -10.76
N SER A 49 38.92 2.44 -11.34
CA SER A 49 38.03 2.70 -12.48
C SER A 49 38.63 2.34 -13.85
N VAL A 50 39.86 1.80 -13.89
CA VAL A 50 40.56 1.42 -15.14
C VAL A 50 40.46 -0.08 -15.47
N LEU A 51 39.79 -0.91 -14.64
CA LEU A 51 39.64 -2.37 -14.90
C LEU A 51 38.27 -2.79 -15.45
N LEU A 52 37.40 -1.86 -15.84
CA LEU A 52 36.09 -2.18 -16.43
C LEU A 52 36.15 -2.22 -17.96
N ASN A 53 36.85 -3.20 -18.50
CA ASN A 53 36.61 -3.73 -19.84
C ASN A 53 37.11 -5.18 -19.91
N HIS A 54 36.17 -6.14 -19.97
CA HIS A 54 36.24 -7.55 -20.45
C HIS A 54 35.55 -8.56 -19.50
N PRO A 55 35.00 -9.69 -20.01
CA PRO A 55 33.96 -9.83 -21.03
C PRO A 55 32.65 -10.37 -20.41
N ASN A 56 31.55 -10.30 -21.18
CA ASN A 56 30.22 -10.79 -20.82
C ASN A 56 30.22 -12.24 -20.31
N PHE A 57 29.92 -12.43 -19.01
CA PHE A 57 29.60 -13.73 -18.43
C PHE A 57 28.10 -14.02 -18.58
N SER A 58 27.68 -14.30 -19.82
CA SER A 58 26.33 -14.76 -20.12
C SER A 58 26.42 -15.91 -21.12
N ASN A 59 26.40 -17.15 -20.62
CA ASN A 59 25.79 -18.34 -21.22
C ASN A 59 25.86 -19.52 -20.23
N ILE A 60 24.79 -20.31 -20.17
CA ILE A 60 24.54 -21.40 -19.24
C ILE A 60 24.89 -22.73 -19.90
N GLU A 61 25.75 -23.54 -19.25
CA GLU A 61 25.75 -25.01 -19.36
C GLU A 61 26.01 -25.60 -17.96
N LEU A 62 25.47 -26.78 -17.66
CA LEU A 62 25.78 -27.52 -16.43
C LEU A 62 27.27 -27.89 -16.40
N ALA A 63 27.89 -27.79 -15.21
CA ALA A 63 29.28 -28.17 -14.99
C ALA A 63 29.59 -29.56 -15.57
N LYS A 64 30.58 -29.62 -16.46
CA LYS A 64 31.05 -30.88 -17.06
C LYS A 64 31.62 -31.78 -15.96
N PRO A 65 31.25 -33.06 -15.90
CA PRO A 65 31.84 -34.00 -14.94
C PRO A 65 33.35 -34.14 -15.20
N THR A 66 34.13 -34.24 -14.14
CA THR A 66 35.57 -34.45 -14.22
C THR A 66 35.88 -35.82 -14.82
N ASN A 67 36.90 -35.90 -15.68
CA ASN A 67 37.36 -37.16 -16.28
C ASN A 67 38.21 -38.03 -15.32
N LEU A 68 38.32 -37.64 -14.04
CA LEU A 68 39.17 -38.28 -13.04
C LEU A 68 38.38 -39.32 -12.25
N THR A 69 39.02 -40.44 -11.93
CA THR A 69 38.45 -41.46 -11.03
C THR A 69 38.41 -40.98 -9.59
N VAL A 70 37.58 -41.60 -8.74
CA VAL A 70 37.47 -41.25 -7.31
C VAL A 70 38.83 -41.28 -6.57
N PRO A 71 39.69 -42.30 -6.75
CA PRO A 71 41.03 -42.31 -6.12
C PRO A 71 41.92 -41.15 -6.57
N GLU A 72 41.93 -40.84 -7.87
CA GLU A 72 42.70 -39.72 -8.44
C GLU A 72 42.18 -38.37 -7.91
N LEU A 73 40.87 -38.22 -7.76
CA LEU A 73 40.25 -37.03 -7.15
C LEU A 73 40.62 -36.89 -5.67
N MET A 74 40.62 -37.99 -4.90
CA MET A 74 41.03 -37.99 -3.49
C MET A 74 42.51 -37.57 -3.34
N GLU A 75 43.38 -38.09 -4.20
CA GLU A 75 44.80 -37.72 -4.23
C GLU A 75 44.96 -36.23 -4.56
N LYS A 76 44.30 -35.75 -5.62
CA LYS A 76 44.32 -34.34 -6.04
C LYS A 76 43.86 -33.40 -4.92
N ILE A 77 42.71 -33.69 -4.30
CA ILE A 77 42.17 -32.92 -3.17
C ILE A 77 43.14 -32.90 -1.99
N THR A 78 43.81 -34.02 -1.73
CA THR A 78 44.80 -34.12 -0.64
C THR A 78 46.00 -33.24 -0.94
N ILE A 79 46.51 -33.27 -2.17
CA ILE A 79 47.63 -32.42 -2.61
C ILE A 79 47.24 -30.95 -2.49
N GLU A 80 46.13 -30.52 -3.07
CA GLU A 80 45.69 -29.12 -3.06
C GLU A 80 45.46 -28.58 -1.64
N ASN A 81 44.80 -29.37 -0.77
CA ASN A 81 44.61 -29.00 0.64
C ASN A 81 45.92 -28.91 1.43
N ASN A 82 46.95 -29.69 1.07
CA ASN A 82 48.26 -29.64 1.70
C ASN A 82 49.11 -28.47 1.16
N GLU A 83 49.01 -28.16 -0.13
CA GLU A 83 49.67 -27.03 -0.75
C GLU A 83 49.20 -25.71 -0.14
N GLN A 84 47.90 -25.56 0.14
CA GLN A 84 47.31 -24.32 0.69
C GLN A 84 47.72 -23.08 -0.11
N LYS A 85 47.70 -23.21 -1.44
CA LYS A 85 48.15 -22.17 -2.36
C LYS A 85 47.25 -20.93 -2.24
N ILE A 86 47.88 -19.76 -2.11
CA ILE A 86 47.20 -18.46 -2.16
C ILE A 86 47.44 -17.85 -3.54
N TRP A 87 46.39 -17.86 -4.35
CA TRP A 87 46.34 -17.23 -5.66
C TRP A 87 46.31 -15.70 -5.51
N ASN A 88 46.83 -15.01 -6.54
CA ASN A 88 46.95 -13.55 -6.62
C ASN A 88 47.84 -12.88 -5.55
N SER A 89 48.51 -13.64 -4.69
CA SER A 89 49.39 -13.12 -3.63
C SER A 89 50.52 -12.22 -4.13
N ASN A 90 50.98 -12.42 -5.37
CA ASN A 90 52.01 -11.58 -6.01
C ASN A 90 51.50 -10.22 -6.50
N HIS A 91 50.20 -10.10 -6.82
CA HIS A 91 49.59 -8.89 -7.37
C HIS A 91 48.77 -8.13 -6.32
N ILE A 92 48.13 -8.84 -5.40
CA ILE A 92 47.31 -8.33 -4.31
C ILE A 92 47.74 -9.06 -3.04
N PRO A 93 48.82 -8.60 -2.37
CA PRO A 93 49.31 -9.26 -1.18
C PRO A 93 48.33 -9.06 -0.03
N TRP A 94 47.92 -10.17 0.60
CA TRP A 94 47.18 -10.10 1.86
C TRP A 94 48.10 -9.54 2.96
N PRO A 95 47.69 -8.49 3.71
CA PRO A 95 48.58 -7.79 4.63
C PRO A 95 49.18 -8.71 5.71
N PRO A 96 50.47 -8.57 6.06
CA PRO A 96 51.09 -9.38 7.11
C PRO A 96 50.44 -9.11 8.47
N VAL A 97 50.30 -10.18 9.27
CA VAL A 97 49.58 -10.19 10.56
C VAL A 97 50.23 -9.29 11.64
N ASN A 98 51.45 -8.79 11.41
CA ASN A 98 52.31 -8.15 12.42
C ASN A 98 52.47 -6.62 12.29
N GLU A 99 51.78 -5.93 11.37
CA GLU A 99 51.93 -4.47 11.24
C GLU A 99 51.09 -3.67 12.26
N THR A 100 51.70 -2.63 12.83
CA THR A 100 51.17 -1.73 13.87
C THR A 100 50.24 -0.64 13.32
N GLU A 101 49.61 -0.84 12.17
CA GLU A 101 48.65 0.12 11.61
C GLU A 101 47.29 0.07 12.34
N ILE A 102 46.61 1.22 12.36
CA ILE A 102 45.34 1.49 13.06
C ILE A 102 44.13 0.73 12.42
N TRP A 103 44.34 0.08 11.29
CA TRP A 103 43.35 -0.72 10.54
C TRP A 103 43.42 -2.22 10.90
N PRO A 104 42.34 -3.02 10.72
CA PRO A 104 42.32 -4.39 11.23
C PRO A 104 43.36 -5.25 10.50
N LYS A 105 44.07 -6.08 11.27
CA LYS A 105 44.87 -7.23 10.80
C LYS A 105 44.06 -7.94 9.69
N GLY A 106 44.69 -8.26 8.55
CA GLY A 106 44.04 -8.68 7.30
C GLY A 106 42.72 -9.47 7.44
N ILE A 107 41.71 -9.13 6.65
CA ILE A 107 40.34 -9.68 6.79
C ILE A 107 40.31 -11.10 6.22
N VAL A 108 39.60 -12.03 6.87
CA VAL A 108 39.44 -13.41 6.36
C VAL A 108 37.95 -13.70 6.14
N ILE A 109 37.60 -14.03 4.90
CA ILE A 109 36.23 -14.37 4.52
C ILE A 109 36.22 -15.81 4.02
N THR A 110 35.42 -16.65 4.63
CA THR A 110 35.24 -18.05 4.24
C THR A 110 33.89 -18.22 3.57
N ILE A 111 33.89 -18.74 2.34
CA ILE A 111 32.69 -18.94 1.52
C ILE A 111 32.50 -20.44 1.33
N GLN A 112 31.35 -20.97 1.75
CA GLN A 112 30.96 -22.35 1.46
C GLN A 112 30.40 -22.44 0.04
N VAL A 113 31.02 -23.28 -0.79
CA VAL A 113 30.66 -23.48 -2.19
C VAL A 113 30.03 -24.86 -2.34
N HIS A 114 28.85 -24.88 -2.95
CA HIS A 114 28.17 -26.10 -3.33
C HIS A 114 28.33 -26.30 -4.84
N ASN A 115 27.25 -26.27 -5.61
CA ASN A 115 27.30 -26.41 -7.07
C ASN A 115 26.37 -25.39 -7.77
N ARG A 116 26.19 -24.20 -7.19
CA ARG A 116 25.28 -23.17 -7.73
C ARG A 116 26.07 -22.00 -8.29
N ILE A 117 26.70 -22.24 -9.45
CA ILE A 117 27.56 -21.27 -10.16
C ILE A 117 26.85 -19.91 -10.37
N SER A 118 25.55 -19.91 -10.66
CA SER A 118 24.78 -18.68 -10.87
C SER A 118 24.74 -17.77 -9.63
N TYR A 119 24.66 -18.36 -8.43
CA TYR A 119 24.71 -17.62 -7.17
C TYR A 119 26.13 -17.19 -6.84
N LEU A 120 27.11 -18.07 -7.02
CA LEU A 120 28.52 -17.75 -6.84
C LEU A 120 28.92 -16.50 -7.66
N ARG A 121 28.51 -16.44 -8.93
CA ARG A 121 28.77 -15.26 -9.80
C ARG A 121 28.14 -13.97 -9.25
N LYS A 122 26.93 -14.04 -8.68
CA LYS A 122 26.26 -12.88 -8.06
C LYS A 122 26.98 -12.44 -6.78
N LEU A 123 27.40 -13.38 -5.94
CA LEU A 123 28.21 -13.09 -4.75
C LEU A 123 29.53 -12.41 -5.15
N LEU A 124 30.28 -12.98 -6.10
CA LEU A 124 31.54 -12.42 -6.59
C LEU A 124 31.36 -11.00 -7.16
N ARG A 125 30.26 -10.75 -7.89
CA ARG A 125 29.92 -9.40 -8.35
C ARG A 125 29.74 -8.42 -7.19
N SER A 126 28.99 -8.80 -6.16
CA SER A 126 28.80 -7.92 -4.98
C SER A 126 30.07 -7.73 -4.17
N LEU A 127 30.90 -8.77 -4.00
CA LEU A 127 32.19 -8.69 -3.33
C LEU A 127 33.16 -7.75 -4.06
N SER A 128 33.18 -7.78 -5.40
CA SER A 128 34.04 -6.88 -6.20
C SER A 128 33.70 -5.40 -6.02
N GLN A 129 32.50 -5.09 -5.54
CA GLN A 129 32.03 -3.72 -5.29
C GLN A 129 32.22 -3.30 -3.83
N ALA A 130 32.60 -4.22 -2.94
CA ALA A 130 32.76 -3.94 -1.53
C ALA A 130 34.06 -3.19 -1.26
N ALA A 131 33.97 -2.16 -0.42
CA ALA A 131 35.14 -1.40 -0.02
C ALA A 131 36.11 -2.26 0.79
N TRP A 132 37.40 -2.12 0.48
CA TRP A 132 38.53 -2.82 1.11
C TRP A 132 38.56 -4.34 0.88
N ILE A 133 37.84 -4.85 -0.12
CA ILE A 133 37.88 -6.27 -0.46
C ILE A 133 39.27 -6.74 -0.87
N GLU A 134 40.10 -5.85 -1.42
CA GLU A 134 41.49 -6.11 -1.81
C GLU A 134 42.39 -6.44 -0.61
N ARG A 135 41.97 -6.10 0.61
CA ARG A 135 42.68 -6.43 1.86
C ARG A 135 42.22 -7.76 2.48
N ALA A 136 41.29 -8.48 1.84
CA ALA A 136 40.73 -9.72 2.33
C ALA A 136 41.42 -10.96 1.71
N LEU A 137 41.56 -12.01 2.52
CA LEU A 137 41.81 -13.37 2.06
C LEU A 137 40.47 -14.08 1.92
N LEU A 138 40.09 -14.41 0.68
CA LEU A 138 38.89 -15.19 0.38
C LEU A 138 39.23 -16.68 0.37
N ILE A 139 38.63 -17.45 1.27
CA ILE A 139 38.80 -18.89 1.39
C ILE A 139 37.52 -19.58 0.90
N PHE A 140 37.57 -20.20 -0.26
CA PHE A 140 36.45 -20.97 -0.80
C PHE A 140 36.55 -22.42 -0.32
N SER A 141 35.51 -22.88 0.37
CA SER A 141 35.42 -24.23 0.91
C SER A 141 34.40 -25.04 0.12
N HIS A 142 34.91 -25.96 -0.69
CA HIS A 142 34.13 -26.73 -1.64
C HIS A 142 33.60 -28.02 -1.04
N ASN A 143 32.32 -28.33 -1.25
CA ASN A 143 31.76 -29.65 -0.93
C ASN A 143 31.77 -30.62 -2.13
N ILE A 144 32.13 -30.14 -3.31
CA ILE A 144 32.24 -30.87 -4.56
C ILE A 144 33.45 -30.35 -5.35
N TYR A 145 34.16 -31.25 -6.02
CA TYR A 145 35.23 -30.91 -6.93
C TYR A 145 34.68 -30.68 -8.34
N SER A 146 34.91 -29.47 -8.89
CA SER A 146 34.49 -29.08 -10.23
C SER A 146 35.51 -28.13 -10.83
N GLU A 147 36.05 -28.47 -12.00
CA GLU A 147 37.05 -27.64 -12.70
C GLU A 147 36.46 -26.26 -13.04
N GLU A 148 35.18 -26.19 -13.44
CA GLU A 148 34.54 -24.92 -13.76
C GLU A 148 34.45 -23.98 -12.54
N LEU A 149 34.11 -24.52 -11.35
CA LEU A 149 34.10 -23.73 -10.11
C LEU A 149 35.52 -23.26 -9.74
N ASN A 150 36.50 -24.14 -9.93
CA ASN A 150 37.90 -23.85 -9.66
C ASN A 150 38.41 -22.73 -10.56
N ASP A 151 38.16 -22.80 -11.87
CA ASP A 151 38.57 -21.79 -12.83
C ASP A 151 37.96 -20.41 -12.51
N ILE A 152 36.65 -20.37 -12.20
CA ILE A 152 35.97 -19.12 -11.81
C ILE A 152 36.64 -18.51 -10.58
N ILE A 153 36.93 -19.31 -9.56
CA ILE A 153 37.51 -18.83 -8.29
C ILE A 153 38.97 -18.41 -8.47
N GLN A 154 39.77 -19.16 -9.24
CA GLN A 154 41.16 -18.83 -9.51
C GLN A 154 41.31 -17.57 -10.38
N SER A 155 40.30 -17.27 -11.20
CA SER A 155 40.26 -16.08 -12.07
C SER A 155 39.87 -14.77 -11.36
N ILE A 156 39.56 -14.79 -10.06
CA ILE A 156 39.13 -13.59 -9.31
C ILE A 156 40.24 -12.54 -9.34
N PRO A 157 40.01 -11.31 -9.84
CA PRO A 157 41.08 -10.34 -10.03
C PRO A 157 41.27 -9.35 -8.86
N PHE A 158 40.38 -9.35 -7.86
CA PHE A 158 40.26 -8.25 -6.89
C PHE A 158 40.66 -8.60 -5.45
N ALA A 159 41.05 -9.85 -5.16
CA ALA A 159 41.44 -10.28 -3.82
C ALA A 159 42.42 -11.47 -3.85
N ALA A 160 43.08 -11.70 -2.71
CA ALA A 160 43.84 -12.93 -2.48
C ALA A 160 42.87 -14.10 -2.25
N VAL A 161 43.12 -15.23 -2.91
CA VAL A 161 42.17 -16.36 -2.93
C VAL A 161 42.86 -17.66 -2.54
N MET A 162 42.21 -18.44 -1.69
CA MET A 162 42.59 -19.81 -1.34
C MET A 162 41.39 -20.73 -1.56
N GLN A 163 41.62 -21.95 -2.04
CA GLN A 163 40.60 -22.99 -2.14
C GLN A 163 40.95 -24.14 -1.21
N ILE A 164 39.93 -24.68 -0.55
CA ILE A 164 40.01 -25.90 0.25
C ILE A 164 38.85 -26.82 -0.12
N HIS A 165 39.09 -28.12 -0.16
CA HIS A 165 38.13 -29.12 -0.63
C HIS A 165 37.78 -30.09 0.48
N PHE A 166 36.49 -30.29 0.75
CA PHE A 166 36.01 -31.20 1.78
C PHE A 166 36.36 -32.66 1.42
N PRO A 167 37.25 -33.34 2.19
CA PRO A 167 37.79 -34.64 1.80
C PRO A 167 36.82 -35.79 2.06
N TYR A 168 35.64 -35.52 2.62
CA TYR A 168 34.64 -36.51 3.01
C TYR A 168 33.28 -36.28 2.31
N SER A 169 33.31 -35.75 1.08
CA SER A 169 32.09 -35.46 0.32
C SER A 169 31.44 -36.72 -0.26
N THR A 170 30.14 -36.63 -0.56
CA THR A 170 29.37 -37.69 -1.23
C THR A 170 29.92 -38.01 -2.62
N GLN A 171 30.55 -37.05 -3.30
CA GLN A 171 31.24 -37.28 -4.58
C GLN A 171 32.41 -38.27 -4.45
N LEU A 172 33.13 -38.22 -3.32
CA LEU A 172 34.28 -39.09 -3.05
C LEU A 172 33.86 -40.43 -2.44
N PHE A 173 32.69 -40.51 -1.81
CA PHE A 173 32.19 -41.71 -1.14
C PHE A 173 30.80 -42.12 -1.68
N PRO A 174 30.67 -42.47 -2.97
CA PRO A 174 29.36 -42.69 -3.60
C PRO A 174 28.59 -43.92 -3.09
N SER A 175 29.29 -44.90 -2.50
CA SER A 175 28.71 -46.18 -2.06
C SER A 175 29.19 -46.62 -0.68
N THR A 176 29.73 -45.71 0.12
CA THR A 176 30.32 -46.00 1.44
C THR A 176 30.15 -44.80 2.37
N PHE A 177 30.09 -45.01 3.68
CA PHE A 177 30.09 -43.90 4.65
C PHE A 177 31.35 -43.02 4.46
N PRO A 178 31.24 -41.67 4.48
CA PRO A 178 30.10 -40.85 4.89
C PRO A 178 29.14 -40.42 3.76
N GLY A 179 29.25 -40.98 2.56
CA GLY A 179 28.20 -40.92 1.54
C GLY A 179 27.18 -42.06 1.67
N ASP A 180 26.36 -42.28 0.65
CA ASP A 180 25.30 -43.31 0.72
C ASP A 180 25.95 -44.71 0.73
N SER A 181 25.55 -45.58 1.66
CA SER A 181 26.03 -46.97 1.72
C SER A 181 24.91 -47.95 1.39
N PRO A 182 25.15 -49.00 0.58
CA PRO A 182 24.18 -50.09 0.39
C PRO A 182 23.76 -50.80 1.69
N SER A 183 24.56 -50.67 2.75
CA SER A 183 24.24 -51.20 4.09
C SER A 183 23.34 -50.29 4.92
N ASP A 184 23.13 -49.03 4.52
CA ASP A 184 22.30 -48.07 5.25
C ASP A 184 20.83 -48.51 5.22
N CYS A 185 20.13 -48.31 6.35
CA CYS A 185 18.71 -48.59 6.43
C CYS A 185 17.93 -47.66 5.50
N PRO A 186 16.91 -48.17 4.77
CA PRO A 186 16.03 -47.33 3.97
C PRO A 186 15.40 -46.23 4.83
N ARG A 187 15.29 -45.01 4.30
CA ARG A 187 14.83 -43.82 5.02
C ARG A 187 13.60 -44.06 5.91
N ASP A 188 12.58 -44.72 5.37
CA ASP A 188 11.25 -44.84 5.98
C ASP A 188 10.94 -46.24 6.54
N ILE A 189 11.95 -47.11 6.69
CA ILE A 189 11.74 -48.42 7.32
C ILE A 189 11.45 -48.24 8.82
N ASN A 190 10.57 -49.05 9.42
CA ASN A 190 10.37 -48.99 10.87
C ASN A 190 11.54 -49.64 11.62
N LYS A 191 11.81 -49.18 12.84
CA LYS A 191 12.93 -49.66 13.68
C LYS A 191 12.94 -51.16 13.90
N GLU A 192 11.79 -51.77 14.20
CA GLU A 192 11.70 -53.21 14.46
C GLU A 192 12.11 -54.03 13.22
N ARG A 193 11.73 -53.56 12.03
CA ARG A 193 12.08 -54.21 10.76
C ARG A 193 13.51 -53.89 10.33
N ALA A 194 14.02 -52.69 10.61
CA ALA A 194 15.42 -52.35 10.40
C ALA A 194 16.36 -53.29 11.16
N VAL A 195 16.03 -53.56 12.43
CA VAL A 195 16.75 -54.51 13.28
C VAL A 195 16.64 -55.94 12.74
N ALA A 196 15.47 -56.34 12.24
CA ALA A 196 15.28 -57.66 11.62
C ALA A 196 16.02 -57.83 10.29
N VAL A 197 16.14 -56.77 9.48
CA VAL A 197 16.86 -56.75 8.20
C VAL A 197 18.38 -56.65 8.41
N GLY A 198 18.83 -56.16 9.57
CA GLY A 198 20.25 -56.11 9.93
C GLY A 198 21.05 -55.01 9.21
N CYS A 199 20.41 -53.90 8.84
CA CYS A 199 21.09 -52.74 8.23
C CYS A 199 21.95 -51.95 9.25
N SER A 200 22.97 -51.23 8.77
CA SER A 200 24.10 -50.75 9.60
C SER A 200 23.74 -49.71 10.67
N ASN A 201 22.73 -48.89 10.44
CA ASN A 201 22.28 -47.83 11.36
C ASN A 201 20.92 -48.14 11.99
N ALA A 202 20.49 -49.41 12.04
CA ALA A 202 19.17 -49.84 12.52
C ALA A 202 18.81 -49.40 13.95
N GLN A 203 19.82 -49.14 14.79
CA GLN A 203 19.59 -48.69 16.18
C GLN A 203 19.43 -47.18 16.32
N THR A 204 19.75 -46.41 15.27
CA THR A 204 19.86 -44.95 15.31
C THR A 204 18.98 -44.27 14.25
N PRO A 205 17.64 -44.46 14.27
CA PRO A 205 16.73 -43.57 13.55
C PRO A 205 16.72 -42.18 14.21
N ASP A 206 16.35 -41.16 13.45
CA ASP A 206 16.17 -39.80 13.95
C ASP A 206 14.93 -39.67 14.87
N LEU A 207 14.72 -38.49 15.45
CA LEU A 207 13.60 -38.12 16.31
C LEU A 207 12.22 -38.32 15.66
N TYR A 208 12.17 -38.42 14.32
CA TYR A 208 10.96 -38.63 13.53
C TYR A 208 10.85 -40.08 13.02
N GLY A 209 11.81 -40.95 13.32
CA GLY A 209 11.84 -42.34 12.89
C GLY A 209 12.47 -42.57 11.51
N HIS A 210 13.08 -41.56 10.90
CA HIS A 210 13.75 -41.67 9.61
C HIS A 210 15.23 -42.02 9.75
N TYR A 211 15.77 -42.72 8.76
CA TYR A 211 17.20 -43.04 8.68
C TYR A 211 17.97 -42.02 7.84
N ARG A 212 19.27 -41.89 8.16
CA ARG A 212 20.23 -40.97 7.56
C ARG A 212 20.14 -40.94 6.03
N GLU A 213 20.10 -39.74 5.47
CA GLU A 213 20.31 -39.45 4.05
C GLU A 213 21.61 -38.64 3.88
N ALA A 214 22.58 -39.15 3.11
CA ALA A 214 23.92 -38.56 3.07
C ALA A 214 23.95 -37.12 2.56
N ARG A 215 23.07 -36.78 1.61
CA ARG A 215 22.93 -35.44 1.03
C ARG A 215 22.65 -34.34 2.07
N TYR A 216 21.91 -34.65 3.14
CA TYR A 216 21.59 -33.71 4.21
C TYR A 216 22.68 -33.68 5.28
N SER A 217 23.16 -34.86 5.70
CA SER A 217 24.21 -34.97 6.73
C SER A 217 25.54 -34.34 6.31
N GLN A 218 25.86 -34.33 5.01
CA GLN A 218 27.06 -33.68 4.48
C GLN A 218 27.15 -32.21 4.90
N THR A 219 26.04 -31.47 4.95
CA THR A 219 26.03 -30.03 5.28
C THR A 219 26.63 -29.77 6.66
N LYS A 220 26.25 -30.55 7.67
CA LYS A 220 26.80 -30.46 9.03
C LYS A 220 28.27 -30.87 9.10
N HIS A 221 28.62 -31.98 8.45
CA HIS A 221 29.99 -32.48 8.44
C HIS A 221 30.96 -31.50 7.75
N HIS A 222 30.56 -30.96 6.60
CA HIS A 222 31.34 -29.99 5.84
C HIS A 222 31.55 -28.71 6.65
N TRP A 223 30.49 -28.16 7.25
CA TRP A 223 30.60 -26.97 8.09
C TRP A 223 31.57 -27.19 9.25
N TRP A 224 31.42 -28.30 9.98
CA TRP A 224 32.30 -28.61 11.12
C TRP A 224 33.75 -28.81 10.70
N TRP A 225 34.00 -29.58 9.63
CA TRP A 225 35.35 -29.76 9.09
C TRP A 225 35.97 -28.44 8.65
N LYS A 226 35.22 -27.62 7.91
CA LYS A 226 35.68 -26.33 7.36
C LYS A 226 36.21 -25.43 8.47
N VAL A 227 35.43 -25.23 9.53
CA VAL A 227 35.82 -24.36 10.64
C VAL A 227 37.04 -24.93 11.39
N ASN A 228 37.09 -26.25 11.61
CA ASN A 228 38.27 -26.92 12.17
C ASN A 228 39.52 -26.78 11.30
N PHE A 229 39.37 -26.86 9.98
CA PHE A 229 40.48 -26.72 9.03
C PHE A 229 41.02 -25.29 9.02
N ILE A 230 40.13 -24.30 8.99
CA ILE A 230 40.49 -22.87 8.97
C ILE A 230 41.27 -22.48 10.21
N PHE A 231 40.72 -22.77 11.40
CA PHE A 231 41.43 -22.42 12.63
C PHE A 231 42.60 -23.39 12.90
N GLY A 232 42.48 -24.68 12.63
CA GLY A 232 43.45 -25.68 13.07
C GLY A 232 44.58 -26.00 12.09
N LYS A 233 44.39 -25.85 10.77
CA LYS A 233 45.27 -26.43 9.74
C LYS A 233 45.82 -25.42 8.74
N ILE A 234 45.16 -24.29 8.48
CA ILE A 234 45.66 -23.28 7.53
C ILE A 234 46.88 -22.56 8.10
N ARG A 235 48.03 -22.69 7.41
CA ARG A 235 49.32 -22.15 7.84
C ARG A 235 49.32 -20.62 7.92
N ALA A 236 48.70 -19.95 6.93
CA ALA A 236 48.59 -18.49 6.89
C ALA A 236 47.80 -17.90 8.07
N LEU A 237 46.93 -18.70 8.70
CA LEU A 237 46.06 -18.25 9.80
C LEU A 237 46.57 -18.68 11.19
N ARG A 238 47.76 -19.28 11.29
CA ARG A 238 48.30 -19.82 12.56
C ARG A 238 48.34 -18.77 13.68
N HIS A 239 48.71 -17.53 13.34
CA HIS A 239 48.81 -16.41 14.28
C HIS A 239 47.70 -15.36 14.09
N TYR A 240 46.64 -15.71 13.36
CA TYR A 240 45.52 -14.82 13.11
C TYR A 240 44.53 -14.87 14.28
N ASP A 241 44.35 -13.70 14.93
CA ASP A 241 43.45 -13.52 16.08
C ASP A 241 42.18 -12.71 15.74
N GLY A 242 42.06 -12.24 14.50
CA GLY A 242 40.88 -11.53 14.01
C GLY A 242 39.65 -12.44 13.83
N PRO A 243 38.46 -11.86 13.61
CA PRO A 243 37.27 -12.63 13.30
C PRO A 243 37.34 -13.18 11.86
N VAL A 244 36.95 -14.45 11.69
CA VAL A 244 36.71 -15.04 10.37
C VAL A 244 35.23 -14.89 10.04
N ILE A 245 34.91 -14.31 8.88
CA ILE A 245 33.52 -14.20 8.39
C ILE A 245 33.13 -15.50 7.68
N PHE A 246 32.00 -16.09 8.05
CA PHE A 246 31.45 -17.27 7.40
C PHE A 246 30.24 -16.90 6.54
N MET A 247 30.32 -17.29 5.26
CA MET A 247 29.31 -17.03 4.23
C MET A 247 29.08 -18.27 3.36
N GLU A 248 28.03 -18.21 2.54
CA GLU A 248 27.65 -19.22 1.56
C GLU A 248 27.56 -18.57 0.17
N GLU A 249 27.64 -19.39 -0.89
CA GLU A 249 27.65 -18.93 -2.29
C GLU A 249 26.37 -18.18 -2.72
N ASP A 250 25.28 -18.32 -1.99
CA ASP A 250 23.97 -17.67 -2.20
C ASP A 250 23.73 -16.45 -1.29
N HIS A 251 24.81 -15.89 -0.74
CA HIS A 251 24.77 -14.57 -0.12
C HIS A 251 25.05 -13.44 -1.13
N TYR A 252 24.60 -12.24 -0.80
CA TYR A 252 24.87 -10.99 -1.51
C TYR A 252 25.27 -9.91 -0.49
N VAL A 253 26.30 -9.09 -0.77
CA VAL A 253 26.83 -8.11 0.20
C VAL A 253 26.59 -6.67 -0.21
N ALA A 254 26.49 -5.80 0.80
CA ALA A 254 26.52 -4.35 0.66
C ALA A 254 27.96 -3.81 0.52
N GLU A 255 28.13 -2.61 -0.03
CA GLU A 255 29.44 -2.02 -0.29
C GLU A 255 30.24 -1.69 0.97
N ASP A 256 29.56 -1.38 2.08
CA ASP A 256 30.16 -0.99 3.36
C ASP A 256 30.19 -2.15 4.38
N PHE A 257 29.96 -3.40 3.97
CA PHE A 257 29.83 -4.50 4.94
C PHE A 257 31.10 -4.72 5.78
N LEU A 258 32.28 -4.55 5.18
CA LEU A 258 33.57 -4.59 5.89
C LEU A 258 33.80 -3.36 6.79
N HIS A 259 33.24 -2.21 6.41
CA HIS A 259 33.28 -0.97 7.22
C HIS A 259 32.59 -1.22 8.55
N VAL A 260 31.36 -1.75 8.45
CA VAL A 260 30.50 -1.97 9.59
C VAL A 260 31.06 -3.07 10.48
N LEU A 261 31.66 -4.12 9.90
CA LEU A 261 32.39 -5.13 10.67
C LEU A 261 33.55 -4.52 11.47
N TRP A 262 34.32 -3.61 10.86
CA TRP A 262 35.41 -2.92 11.54
C TRP A 262 34.89 -2.08 12.72
N LEU A 263 33.81 -1.33 12.54
CA LEU A 263 33.17 -0.58 13.63
C LEU A 263 32.65 -1.49 14.74
N GLN A 264 32.08 -2.67 14.42
CA GLN A 264 31.68 -3.65 15.44
C GLN A 264 32.88 -4.18 16.23
N GLN A 265 34.03 -4.40 15.59
CA GLN A 265 35.27 -4.79 16.28
C GLN A 265 35.80 -3.69 17.20
N ILE A 266 35.69 -2.41 16.82
CA ILE A 266 36.03 -1.28 17.70
C ILE A 266 35.15 -1.30 18.96
N LEU A 267 33.84 -1.58 18.81
CA LEU A 267 32.93 -1.70 19.96
C LEU A 267 33.33 -2.83 20.92
N LEU A 268 33.83 -3.96 20.40
CA LEU A 268 34.30 -5.08 21.24
C LEU A 268 35.56 -4.75 22.06
N LYS A 269 36.44 -3.88 21.54
CA LYS A 269 37.70 -3.50 22.20
C LYS A 269 37.52 -2.53 23.38
N GLY A 270 36.30 -2.10 23.70
CA GLY A 270 35.98 -1.47 24.99
C GLY A 270 36.31 0.02 25.11
N GLY A 271 36.08 0.82 24.07
CA GLY A 271 36.07 2.29 24.21
C GLY A 271 34.88 2.80 25.04
N SER A 272 34.96 4.04 25.55
CA SER A 272 34.01 4.72 26.45
C SER A 272 32.53 4.80 26.01
N LYS A 273 32.15 4.22 24.86
CA LYS A 273 30.80 4.32 24.25
C LYS A 273 29.93 3.05 24.38
N CYS A 274 30.45 1.88 24.74
CA CYS A 274 29.62 0.67 24.95
C CYS A 274 30.16 -0.30 26.01
N ASN A 275 29.63 -0.19 27.24
CA ASN A 275 30.11 -0.99 28.39
C ASN A 275 29.64 -2.45 28.40
N PHE A 276 28.68 -2.83 27.55
CA PHE A 276 28.13 -4.18 27.47
C PHE A 276 28.55 -4.96 26.21
N CYS A 277 29.19 -4.29 25.24
CA CYS A 277 29.54 -4.92 23.95
C CYS A 277 30.59 -6.03 24.09
N ASN A 278 31.41 -6.00 25.14
CA ASN A 278 32.36 -7.06 25.47
C ASN A 278 31.71 -8.42 25.81
N GLN A 279 30.39 -8.46 26.02
CA GLN A 279 29.62 -9.69 26.24
C GLN A 279 29.24 -10.41 24.93
N ALA A 280 29.55 -9.81 23.78
CA ALA A 280 29.32 -10.41 22.48
C ALA A 280 30.46 -11.35 22.08
N HIS A 281 30.09 -12.52 21.58
CA HIS A 281 30.98 -13.57 21.11
C HIS A 281 30.91 -13.72 19.58
N ILE A 282 29.76 -13.37 18.99
CA ILE A 282 29.48 -13.48 17.57
C ILE A 282 29.12 -12.10 17.01
N LEU A 283 29.60 -11.79 15.81
CA LEU A 283 29.18 -10.65 15.01
C LEU A 283 28.28 -11.15 13.89
N SER A 284 27.10 -10.54 13.71
CA SER A 284 26.15 -10.90 12.65
C SER A 284 25.97 -9.73 11.69
N LEU A 285 26.43 -9.90 10.45
CA LEU A 285 26.33 -8.88 9.39
C LEU A 285 25.03 -8.98 8.59
N GLY A 286 24.33 -10.11 8.66
CA GLY A 286 23.01 -10.32 8.07
C GLY A 286 21.95 -10.63 9.12
N SER A 287 20.69 -10.39 8.75
CA SER A 287 19.49 -10.83 9.45
C SER A 287 18.31 -10.88 8.46
N TYR A 288 17.15 -11.44 8.86
CA TYR A 288 15.94 -11.54 8.03
C TYR A 288 14.85 -10.51 8.40
N PRO A 289 15.09 -9.18 8.38
CA PRO A 289 14.05 -8.22 8.68
C PRO A 289 13.08 -8.10 7.50
N LYS A 290 11.77 -8.11 7.79
CA LYS A 290 10.73 -7.94 6.75
C LYS A 290 10.67 -6.48 6.24
N TYR A 291 10.81 -5.49 7.14
CA TYR A 291 10.82 -4.05 6.83
C TYR A 291 11.60 -3.28 7.90
N PHE A 292 12.37 -2.25 7.51
CA PHE A 292 13.03 -1.33 8.45
C PHE A 292 13.33 0.02 7.80
N ASN A 293 13.26 1.10 8.59
CA ASN A 293 13.63 2.44 8.13
C ASN A 293 15.16 2.56 8.04
N HIS A 294 15.69 2.77 6.83
CA HIS A 294 17.12 2.89 6.58
C HIS A 294 17.78 4.01 7.38
N ARG A 295 17.14 5.19 7.53
CA ARG A 295 17.73 6.34 8.26
C ARG A 295 17.92 6.05 9.74
N GLU A 296 17.00 5.30 10.35
CA GLU A 296 17.03 5.01 11.78
C GLU A 296 17.83 3.75 12.12
N ALA A 297 17.84 2.76 11.22
CA ALA A 297 18.42 1.45 11.47
C ALA A 297 19.85 1.28 10.94
N SER A 298 20.31 2.11 9.98
CA SER A 298 21.56 1.85 9.25
C SER A 298 22.80 1.77 10.15
N ASN A 299 22.88 2.59 11.20
CA ASN A 299 23.99 2.59 12.16
C ASN A 299 23.64 1.94 13.52
N MET A 300 22.55 1.18 13.60
CA MET A 300 22.09 0.57 14.84
C MET A 300 22.54 -0.89 14.97
N VAL A 301 23.14 -1.22 16.11
CA VAL A 301 23.57 -2.57 16.49
C VAL A 301 22.94 -2.96 17.82
N GLU A 302 22.40 -4.18 17.89
CA GLU A 302 21.75 -4.73 19.08
C GLU A 302 22.54 -5.93 19.61
N LEU A 303 22.74 -5.97 20.92
CA LEU A 303 23.29 -7.14 21.62
C LEU A 303 22.15 -8.09 21.98
N LEU A 304 22.11 -9.26 21.35
CA LEU A 304 21.04 -10.27 21.47
C LEU A 304 21.61 -11.66 21.78
N PRO A 305 20.84 -12.59 22.36
CA PRO A 305 21.20 -14.01 22.32
C PRO A 305 21.32 -14.51 20.88
N TRP A 306 22.38 -15.25 20.57
CA TRP A 306 22.54 -15.84 19.24
C TRP A 306 21.40 -16.83 18.94
N SER A 307 20.92 -16.83 17.69
CA SER A 307 19.75 -17.60 17.26
C SER A 307 19.99 -18.10 15.85
N SER A 308 19.85 -19.42 15.65
CA SER A 308 20.11 -20.08 14.37
C SER A 308 19.28 -19.48 13.23
N SER A 309 17.97 -19.32 13.41
CA SER A 309 17.06 -18.84 12.36
C SER A 309 17.19 -17.36 12.00
N LYS A 310 18.09 -16.60 12.64
CA LYS A 310 18.21 -15.14 12.45
C LYS A 310 19.63 -14.64 12.26
N HIS A 311 20.62 -15.24 12.91
CA HIS A 311 21.96 -14.69 13.07
C HIS A 311 23.06 -15.59 12.46
N ASN A 312 22.68 -16.44 11.48
CA ASN A 312 23.58 -17.35 10.78
C ASN A 312 24.20 -16.75 9.50
N MET A 313 23.67 -15.63 9.00
CA MET A 313 24.15 -14.97 7.77
C MET A 313 25.28 -13.97 8.03
N GLY A 314 26.41 -14.13 7.34
CA GLY A 314 27.58 -13.26 7.53
C GLY A 314 28.08 -13.28 8.97
N MET A 315 28.03 -14.46 9.58
CA MET A 315 28.41 -14.68 10.98
C MET A 315 29.94 -14.65 11.10
N ALA A 316 30.47 -13.85 12.03
CA ALA A 316 31.91 -13.74 12.25
C ALA A 316 32.29 -13.95 13.73
N PHE A 317 33.34 -14.74 13.95
CA PHE A 317 33.90 -15.00 15.28
C PHE A 317 35.39 -15.35 15.19
N ASN A 318 36.10 -15.22 16.31
CA ASN A 318 37.54 -15.46 16.36
C ASN A 318 37.88 -16.87 16.86
N ARG A 319 39.18 -17.18 16.84
CA ARG A 319 39.76 -18.46 17.28
C ARG A 319 39.38 -18.83 18.72
N SER A 320 39.37 -17.86 19.63
CA SER A 320 39.04 -18.11 21.05
C SER A 320 37.60 -18.59 21.22
N VAL A 321 36.66 -18.00 20.49
CA VAL A 321 35.25 -18.42 20.50
C VAL A 321 35.11 -19.83 19.92
N TRP A 322 35.84 -20.14 18.83
CA TRP A 322 35.83 -21.48 18.24
C TRP A 322 36.38 -22.56 19.17
N GLN A 323 37.47 -22.29 19.88
CA GLN A 323 38.04 -23.23 20.85
C GLN A 323 37.04 -23.60 21.95
N ASN A 324 36.14 -22.68 22.31
CA ASN A 324 35.06 -22.96 23.26
C ASN A 324 34.02 -23.92 22.67
N PHE A 325 33.63 -23.74 21.41
CA PHE A 325 32.75 -24.69 20.71
C PHE A 325 33.39 -26.07 20.51
N GLN A 326 34.69 -26.13 20.22
CA GLN A 326 35.41 -27.41 20.07
C GLN A 326 35.38 -28.26 21.34
N LYS A 327 35.41 -27.66 22.54
CA LYS A 327 35.28 -28.39 23.80
C LYS A 327 33.93 -29.10 23.96
N CYS A 328 32.93 -28.70 23.17
CA CYS A 328 31.58 -29.26 23.14
C CYS A 328 31.33 -30.13 21.89
N SER A 329 32.40 -30.63 21.24
CA SER A 329 32.30 -31.37 19.98
C SER A 329 31.42 -32.62 20.09
N GLU A 330 31.49 -33.35 21.19
CA GLU A 330 30.69 -34.56 21.42
C GLU A 330 29.18 -34.24 21.37
N MET A 331 28.76 -33.19 22.06
CA MET A 331 27.36 -32.73 22.03
C MET A 331 26.96 -32.22 20.65
N PHE A 332 27.84 -31.50 19.94
CA PHE A 332 27.55 -31.07 18.56
C PHE A 332 27.28 -32.28 17.64
N CYS A 333 28.10 -33.33 17.78
CA CYS A 333 27.99 -34.55 17.00
C CYS A 333 26.74 -35.38 17.36
N SER A 334 26.37 -35.46 18.63
CA SER A 334 25.25 -36.30 19.10
C SER A 334 23.87 -35.66 18.94
N VAL A 335 23.79 -34.36 18.63
CA VAL A 335 22.51 -33.69 18.35
C VAL A 335 21.96 -34.20 17.03
N ASP A 336 20.78 -34.78 17.11
CA ASP A 336 20.03 -35.34 15.99
C ASP A 336 19.35 -34.25 15.15
N ASP A 337 20.18 -33.49 14.44
CA ASP A 337 19.79 -32.47 13.47
C ASP A 337 20.89 -32.35 12.41
N TYR A 338 20.52 -32.36 11.12
CA TYR A 338 21.45 -32.18 10.00
C TYR A 338 21.84 -30.71 9.79
N ASN A 339 21.14 -29.76 10.42
CA ASN A 339 21.47 -28.35 10.40
C ASN A 339 22.57 -28.06 11.43
N TRP A 340 23.70 -27.55 10.94
CA TRP A 340 24.84 -27.22 11.79
C TRP A 340 24.53 -26.11 12.79
N ASP A 341 23.68 -25.15 12.42
CA ASP A 341 23.35 -23.96 13.21
C ASP A 341 22.39 -24.28 14.37
N TRP A 342 21.41 -25.16 14.16
CA TRP A 342 20.57 -25.70 15.25
C TRP A 342 21.39 -26.52 16.24
N SER A 343 22.32 -27.34 15.73
CA SER A 343 23.27 -28.08 16.56
C SER A 343 24.16 -27.13 17.38
N LEU A 344 24.64 -26.04 16.77
CA LEU A 344 25.41 -25.00 17.43
C LEU A 344 24.59 -24.25 18.50
N LEU A 345 23.30 -23.99 18.23
CA LEU A 345 22.39 -23.36 19.20
C LEU A 345 22.17 -24.26 20.41
N HIS A 346 22.00 -25.56 20.19
CA HIS A 346 21.88 -26.54 21.26
C HIS A 346 23.14 -26.56 22.14
N VAL A 347 24.32 -26.62 21.53
CA VAL A 347 25.61 -26.53 22.22
C VAL A 347 25.73 -25.24 23.03
N ALA A 348 25.32 -24.11 22.44
CA ALA A 348 25.35 -22.81 23.10
C ALA A 348 24.44 -22.72 24.33
N GLN A 349 23.33 -23.46 24.33
CA GLN A 349 22.36 -23.46 25.43
C GLN A 349 22.63 -24.54 26.49
N LYS A 350 23.31 -25.63 26.14
CA LYS A 350 23.44 -26.81 27.00
C LYS A 350 24.87 -27.09 27.46
N CYS A 351 25.87 -26.89 26.60
CA CYS A 351 27.27 -27.17 26.93
C CYS A 351 28.06 -25.93 27.33
N LEU A 352 27.99 -24.84 26.57
CA LEU A 352 28.75 -23.63 26.92
C LEU A 352 28.43 -23.08 28.34
N PRO A 353 27.17 -23.09 28.82
CA PRO A 353 26.86 -22.57 30.15
C PRO A 353 27.42 -23.42 31.29
N SER A 354 27.71 -24.71 31.08
CA SER A 354 28.33 -25.57 32.08
C SER A 354 29.85 -25.45 32.10
N LEU A 355 30.47 -25.08 30.96
CA LEU A 355 31.92 -24.89 30.85
C LEU A 355 32.39 -23.49 31.27
N PHE A 356 31.55 -22.45 31.09
CA PHE A 356 31.94 -21.05 31.24
C PHE A 356 31.00 -20.21 32.12
N GLY A 357 29.96 -20.81 32.70
CA GLY A 357 29.04 -20.12 33.62
C GLY A 357 29.55 -20.04 35.06
N GLU A 358 29.22 -18.96 35.77
CA GLU A 358 29.34 -18.91 37.24
C GLU A 358 28.47 -20.00 37.90
N PRO A 359 28.81 -20.49 39.12
CA PRO A 359 28.00 -21.47 39.83
C PRO A 359 26.55 -21.02 39.94
N ALA A 360 25.62 -21.92 39.62
CA ALA A 360 24.20 -21.59 39.58
C ALA A 360 23.70 -21.07 40.94
N ASN A 361 22.97 -19.96 40.93
CA ASN A 361 22.21 -19.48 42.08
C ASN A 361 21.16 -20.55 42.47
N GLU A 362 20.55 -20.45 43.67
CA GLU A 362 19.57 -21.39 44.28
C GLU A 362 18.38 -21.85 43.39
N LYS A 363 18.20 -21.25 42.20
CA LYS A 363 17.19 -21.61 41.18
C LYS A 363 17.74 -22.37 39.95
N GLY A 364 19.00 -22.82 39.98
CA GLY A 364 19.55 -23.75 38.98
C GLY A 364 19.75 -23.21 37.56
N LYS A 365 19.93 -21.90 37.35
CA LYS A 365 20.16 -21.29 36.02
C LYS A 365 21.56 -20.70 35.91
N SER A 366 22.34 -21.20 34.94
CA SER A 366 23.64 -20.61 34.56
C SER A 366 23.44 -19.24 33.89
N LYS A 367 24.38 -18.32 34.14
CA LYS A 367 24.35 -16.92 33.70
C LYS A 367 24.99 -16.68 32.33
N PHE A 368 25.68 -17.67 31.77
CA PHE A 368 26.35 -17.55 30.46
C PHE A 368 25.33 -17.61 29.32
N ILE A 369 25.33 -16.59 28.46
CA ILE A 369 24.52 -16.51 27.23
C ILE A 369 25.47 -16.21 26.08
N LEU A 370 25.37 -16.99 25.00
CA LEU A 370 26.09 -16.72 23.75
C LEU A 370 25.53 -15.44 23.11
N GLY A 371 26.13 -14.28 23.44
CA GLY A 371 25.75 -12.98 22.90
C GLY A 371 26.24 -12.76 21.47
N ALA A 372 25.40 -12.12 20.65
CA ALA A 372 25.69 -11.70 19.29
C ALA A 372 25.41 -10.20 19.12
N LEU A 373 26.33 -9.47 18.46
CA LEU A 373 26.07 -8.11 17.97
C LEU A 373 25.44 -8.20 16.58
N VAL A 374 24.19 -7.79 16.48
CA VAL A 374 23.36 -7.94 15.28
C VAL A 374 23.04 -6.58 14.70
N LEU A 375 23.24 -6.43 13.39
CA LEU A 375 22.85 -5.22 12.67
C LEU A 375 21.33 -5.16 12.51
N LYS A 376 20.73 -4.01 12.85
CA LYS A 376 19.30 -3.77 12.58
C LYS A 376 19.02 -3.62 11.08
N ALA A 377 19.95 -3.00 10.36
CA ALA A 377 19.97 -2.94 8.89
C ALA A 377 21.04 -3.92 8.35
N PRO A 378 20.68 -5.05 7.73
CA PRO A 378 21.63 -6.05 7.27
C PRO A 378 22.56 -5.51 6.17
N ARG A 379 23.77 -6.06 6.13
CA ARG A 379 24.79 -5.85 5.08
C ARG A 379 25.13 -7.11 4.30
N VAL A 380 24.62 -8.26 4.76
CA VAL A 380 24.66 -9.53 4.06
C VAL A 380 23.22 -10.03 3.91
N PHE A 381 22.84 -10.36 2.68
CA PHE A 381 21.51 -10.78 2.27
C PHE A 381 21.55 -12.20 1.73
N HIS A 382 20.54 -13.01 2.02
CA HIS A 382 20.37 -14.33 1.41
C HIS A 382 19.52 -14.21 0.13
N ILE A 383 20.07 -14.66 -1.00
CA ILE A 383 19.43 -14.62 -2.33
C ILE A 383 19.12 -16.03 -2.88
N GLY A 384 19.38 -17.07 -2.08
CA GLY A 384 19.06 -18.46 -2.42
C GLY A 384 17.56 -18.71 -2.48
N GLU A 385 17.08 -19.30 -3.58
CA GLU A 385 15.67 -19.68 -3.78
C GLU A 385 15.52 -21.18 -4.19
N CYS A 386 16.64 -21.90 -4.27
CA CYS A 386 16.74 -23.33 -4.59
C CYS A 386 17.79 -23.99 -3.67
N GLY A 387 17.72 -25.30 -3.49
CA GLY A 387 18.67 -26.07 -2.67
C GLY A 387 17.99 -26.87 -1.56
N VAL A 388 18.77 -27.28 -0.56
CA VAL A 388 18.39 -28.25 0.49
C VAL A 388 17.10 -27.88 1.25
N HIS A 389 16.81 -26.58 1.38
CA HIS A 389 15.65 -26.04 2.11
C HIS A 389 14.53 -25.52 1.19
N HIS A 390 14.64 -25.70 -0.13
CA HIS A 390 13.69 -25.18 -1.10
C HIS A 390 13.07 -26.31 -1.93
N ARG A 391 11.76 -26.23 -2.20
CA ARG A 391 11.04 -27.21 -3.02
C ARG A 391 11.36 -27.11 -4.53
N LYS A 392 11.96 -25.99 -4.98
CA LYS A 392 12.31 -25.74 -6.40
C LYS A 392 13.58 -26.50 -6.80
N ALA A 393 13.49 -27.33 -7.84
CA ALA A 393 14.62 -28.11 -8.38
C ALA A 393 15.56 -27.31 -9.30
N SER A 394 15.06 -26.25 -9.96
CA SER A 394 15.84 -25.41 -10.88
C SER A 394 16.27 -24.10 -10.21
N CYS A 395 17.58 -23.81 -10.27
CA CYS A 395 18.18 -22.56 -9.78
C CYS A 395 18.26 -21.46 -10.87
N ALA A 396 17.64 -21.68 -12.04
CA ALA A 396 17.82 -20.84 -13.22
C ALA A 396 16.82 -19.67 -13.32
N SER A 397 15.70 -19.71 -12.60
CA SER A 397 14.62 -18.72 -12.74
C SER A 397 14.01 -18.34 -11.39
N ASP A 398 14.50 -17.24 -10.81
CA ASP A 398 13.69 -16.13 -10.26
C ASP A 398 14.58 -15.14 -9.50
N THR A 399 14.45 -13.85 -9.85
CA THR A 399 15.27 -12.73 -9.37
C THR A 399 14.65 -11.98 -8.18
N SER A 400 13.65 -12.53 -7.50
CA SER A 400 12.83 -11.77 -6.55
C SER A 400 13.60 -11.34 -5.31
N THR A 401 14.35 -12.25 -4.68
CA THR A 401 15.18 -11.99 -3.50
C THR A 401 16.39 -11.12 -3.83
N LEU A 402 17.00 -11.33 -5.00
CA LEU A 402 18.07 -10.48 -5.52
C LEU A 402 17.57 -9.05 -5.76
N ARG A 403 16.42 -8.87 -6.41
CA ARG A 403 15.80 -7.55 -6.62
C ARG A 403 15.49 -6.87 -5.30
N LYS A 404 15.05 -7.62 -4.26
CA LYS A 404 14.85 -7.07 -2.91
C LYS A 404 16.15 -6.56 -2.30
N ALA A 405 17.24 -7.35 -2.37
CA ALA A 405 18.55 -6.93 -1.89
C ALA A 405 19.05 -5.68 -2.63
N GLU A 406 18.99 -5.67 -3.97
CA GLU A 406 19.39 -4.52 -4.79
C GLU A 406 18.53 -3.28 -4.52
N THR A 407 17.22 -3.44 -4.34
CA THR A 407 16.31 -2.33 -4.02
C THR A 407 16.62 -1.75 -2.64
N SER A 408 16.89 -2.60 -1.65
CA SER A 408 17.31 -2.18 -0.31
C SER A 408 18.62 -1.37 -0.36
N LEU A 409 19.60 -1.82 -1.15
CA LEU A 409 20.86 -1.08 -1.34
C LEU A 409 20.66 0.24 -2.11
N ARG A 410 19.82 0.28 -3.15
CA ARG A 410 19.47 1.52 -3.85
C ARG A 410 18.83 2.55 -2.90
N SER A 411 17.92 2.10 -2.04
CA SER A 411 17.32 2.94 -1.00
C SER A 411 18.37 3.45 0.00
N ALA A 412 19.31 2.59 0.42
CA ALA A 412 20.39 2.98 1.32
C ALA A 412 21.33 4.03 0.70
N ARG A 413 21.65 3.89 -0.59
CA ARG A 413 22.43 4.87 -1.38
C ARG A 413 21.71 6.20 -1.52
N LYS A 414 20.44 6.18 -1.94
CA LYS A 414 19.61 7.40 -2.07
C LYS A 414 19.45 8.14 -0.75
N ALA A 415 19.44 7.41 0.37
CA ALA A 415 19.36 7.99 1.69
C ALA A 415 20.72 8.38 2.30
N GLU A 416 21.84 8.14 1.60
CA GLU A 416 23.22 8.40 2.08
C GLU A 416 23.51 7.74 3.44
N THR A 417 23.04 6.50 3.60
CA THR A 417 23.11 5.77 4.88
C THR A 417 24.20 4.69 4.94
N LEU A 418 24.92 4.44 3.84
CA LEU A 418 26.08 3.55 3.81
C LEU A 418 27.32 4.25 4.40
N PHE A 419 28.28 3.47 4.89
CA PHE A 419 29.53 3.97 5.49
C PHE A 419 29.33 4.87 6.73
N PRO A 420 28.56 4.45 7.75
CA PRO A 420 28.36 5.26 8.94
C PRO A 420 29.67 5.53 9.70
N THR A 421 29.85 6.72 10.28
CA THR A 421 31.09 7.04 11.04
C THR A 421 31.13 6.39 12.42
N THR A 422 29.97 6.13 13.03
CA THR A 422 29.83 5.49 14.35
C THR A 422 28.61 4.59 14.40
N LEU A 423 28.65 3.59 15.29
CA LEU A 423 27.53 2.68 15.55
C LEU A 423 26.85 3.01 16.87
N ARG A 424 25.52 3.03 16.86
CA ARG A 424 24.66 3.16 18.04
C ARG A 424 24.35 1.77 18.57
N THR A 425 24.49 1.58 19.88
CA THR A 425 24.37 0.26 20.52
C THR A 425 23.16 0.17 21.44
N LYS A 426 22.47 -0.96 21.42
CA LYS A 426 21.37 -1.27 22.35
C LYS A 426 21.57 -2.64 23.00
N ASN A 427 21.42 -2.72 24.33
CA ASN A 427 21.50 -3.99 25.05
C ASN A 427 20.12 -4.63 25.14
N MET A 428 19.98 -5.84 24.59
CA MET A 428 18.76 -6.63 24.62
C MET A 428 19.01 -8.04 25.22
N LEU A 429 20.12 -8.25 25.94
CA LEU A 429 20.55 -9.55 26.45
C LEU A 429 19.72 -10.10 27.64
N GLY A 430 18.50 -9.60 27.87
CA GLY A 430 17.61 -9.99 28.98
C GLY A 430 16.13 -10.18 28.61
N THR A 431 15.75 -9.95 27.35
CA THR A 431 14.39 -10.24 26.84
C THR A 431 14.22 -11.75 26.55
N LYS A 432 13.04 -12.33 26.87
CA LYS A 432 12.74 -13.78 26.89
C LYS A 432 13.48 -14.57 25.78
N ALA A 433 14.27 -15.55 26.21
CA ALA A 433 14.96 -16.49 25.33
C ALA A 433 14.01 -17.19 24.34
N VAL A 434 14.47 -17.35 23.10
CA VAL A 434 13.79 -18.15 22.08
C VAL A 434 13.73 -19.61 22.55
N ARG A 435 12.51 -20.16 22.70
CA ARG A 435 12.28 -21.56 23.06
C ARG A 435 12.55 -22.47 21.85
N LEU A 436 13.24 -23.59 22.08
CA LEU A 436 13.38 -24.69 21.12
C LEU A 436 12.00 -25.24 20.72
N LYS A 437 11.86 -25.64 19.44
CA LYS A 437 10.61 -26.19 18.85
C LYS A 437 10.14 -27.41 19.65
N LYS A 438 8.86 -27.44 20.03
CA LYS A 438 8.19 -28.51 20.80
C LYS A 438 7.58 -29.57 19.87
N GLY A 439 7.45 -30.82 20.32
CA GLY A 439 6.98 -31.96 19.50
C GLY A 439 5.49 -31.89 19.08
N ASN A 440 5.13 -32.73 18.09
CA ASN A 440 3.84 -32.71 17.37
C ASN A 440 2.59 -32.82 18.27
N GLY A 441 2.66 -33.56 19.39
CA GLY A 441 1.53 -33.67 20.33
C GLY A 441 1.22 -32.37 21.09
N GLU A 442 2.22 -31.53 21.35
CA GLU A 442 2.02 -30.20 21.94
C GLU A 442 1.68 -29.14 20.87
N MET A 443 2.03 -29.35 19.60
CA MET A 443 1.64 -28.44 18.53
C MET A 443 0.14 -28.50 18.25
N PHE A 444 -0.47 -29.68 18.30
CA PHE A 444 -1.93 -29.79 18.23
C PHE A 444 -2.63 -29.10 19.41
N SER A 445 -2.12 -29.21 20.64
CA SER A 445 -2.72 -28.50 21.78
C SER A 445 -2.57 -26.98 21.67
N VAL A 446 -1.46 -26.51 21.10
CA VAL A 446 -1.27 -25.10 20.74
C VAL A 446 -2.22 -24.66 19.64
N SER A 447 -2.40 -25.44 18.57
CA SER A 447 -3.33 -25.09 17.49
C SER A 447 -4.77 -25.11 17.97
N PHE A 448 -5.19 -26.07 18.80
CA PHE A 448 -6.53 -26.07 19.40
C PHE A 448 -6.76 -24.85 20.29
N LYS A 449 -5.76 -24.46 21.09
CA LYS A 449 -5.86 -23.24 21.89
C LYS A 449 -5.94 -21.99 21.01
N GLN A 450 -5.14 -21.92 19.94
CA GLN A 450 -5.17 -20.80 19.00
C GLN A 450 -6.50 -20.70 18.26
N ILE A 451 -7.09 -21.83 17.84
CA ILE A 451 -8.42 -21.87 17.22
C ILE A 451 -9.49 -21.43 18.23
N LYS A 452 -9.42 -21.92 19.48
CA LYS A 452 -10.34 -21.50 20.54
C LYS A 452 -10.25 -20.00 20.85
N ASP A 453 -9.04 -19.44 20.79
CA ASP A 453 -8.79 -18.02 20.98
C ASP A 453 -8.98 -17.21 19.67
N GLU A 454 -9.58 -17.80 18.62
CA GLU A 454 -9.87 -17.21 17.29
C GLU A 454 -8.64 -16.67 16.52
N ARG A 455 -7.45 -17.12 16.87
CA ARG A 455 -6.19 -16.72 16.23
C ARG A 455 -5.85 -17.63 15.05
N TYR A 456 -6.67 -17.58 14.01
CA TYR A 456 -6.59 -18.51 12.88
C TYR A 456 -5.26 -18.42 12.10
N HIS A 457 -4.67 -17.24 11.88
CA HIS A 457 -3.38 -17.11 11.19
C HIS A 457 -2.22 -17.81 11.93
N ASP A 458 -2.20 -17.72 13.26
CA ASP A 458 -1.21 -18.41 14.10
C ASP A 458 -1.44 -19.93 14.08
N ALA A 459 -2.72 -20.34 14.10
CA ALA A 459 -3.12 -21.73 13.99
C ALA A 459 -2.71 -22.32 12.64
N ILE A 460 -2.95 -21.62 11.52
CA ILE A 460 -2.54 -22.03 10.18
C ILE A 460 -1.03 -22.21 10.11
N THR A 461 -0.24 -21.25 10.62
CA THR A 461 1.23 -21.36 10.61
C THR A 461 1.70 -22.62 11.34
N THR A 462 1.05 -22.95 12.47
CA THR A 462 1.33 -24.16 13.25
C THR A 462 0.85 -25.43 12.53
N LEU A 463 -0.36 -25.42 11.97
CA LEU A 463 -0.99 -26.55 11.29
C LEU A 463 -0.33 -26.88 9.95
N VAL A 464 0.11 -25.89 9.17
CA VAL A 464 0.92 -26.10 7.96
C VAL A 464 2.20 -26.83 8.32
N THR A 465 2.85 -26.47 9.43
CA THR A 465 4.04 -27.19 9.90
C THR A 465 3.71 -28.65 10.25
N ILE A 466 2.53 -28.93 10.81
CA ILE A 466 2.07 -30.28 11.15
C ILE A 466 1.73 -31.09 9.89
N VAL A 467 1.02 -30.49 8.93
CA VAL A 467 0.62 -31.13 7.67
C VAL A 467 1.84 -31.34 6.77
N ASP A 468 2.78 -30.40 6.71
CA ASP A 468 4.05 -30.58 6.00
C ASP A 468 4.88 -31.74 6.59
N ALA A 469 4.82 -31.95 7.91
CA ALA A 469 5.49 -33.05 8.59
C ALA A 469 4.75 -34.40 8.42
N ASN A 470 3.42 -34.38 8.28
CA ASN A 470 2.60 -35.54 7.99
C ASN A 470 1.44 -35.19 7.04
N PRO A 471 1.67 -35.30 5.71
CA PRO A 471 0.68 -34.93 4.70
C PRO A 471 -0.61 -35.76 4.73
N THR A 472 -0.58 -36.94 5.35
CA THR A 472 -1.75 -37.84 5.49
C THR A 472 -2.55 -37.62 6.78
N SER A 473 -2.18 -36.63 7.60
CA SER A 473 -2.82 -36.39 8.89
C SER A 473 -4.26 -35.88 8.72
N LYS A 474 -5.25 -36.75 8.97
CA LYS A 474 -6.69 -36.39 8.97
C LYS A 474 -6.98 -35.15 9.83
N ALA A 475 -6.49 -35.13 11.06
CA ALA A 475 -6.71 -34.02 11.99
C ALA A 475 -6.00 -32.74 11.55
N GLY A 476 -4.77 -32.86 11.01
CA GLY A 476 -4.01 -31.73 10.50
C GLY A 476 -4.71 -31.06 9.31
N LEU A 477 -5.05 -31.85 8.29
CA LEU A 477 -5.74 -31.35 7.09
C LEU A 477 -7.13 -30.81 7.40
N SER A 478 -7.90 -31.45 8.29
CA SER A 478 -9.25 -31.00 8.65
C SER A 478 -9.23 -29.69 9.42
N LEU A 479 -8.32 -29.52 10.38
CA LEU A 479 -8.18 -28.27 11.12
C LEU A 479 -7.58 -27.17 10.25
N LEU A 480 -6.64 -27.51 9.35
CA LEU A 480 -6.08 -26.56 8.40
C LEU A 480 -7.14 -26.04 7.43
N GLY A 481 -7.92 -26.96 6.82
CA GLY A 481 -9.04 -26.60 5.95
C GLY A 481 -10.09 -25.75 6.67
N TYR A 482 -10.40 -26.07 7.93
CA TYR A 482 -11.27 -25.25 8.76
C TYR A 482 -10.69 -23.84 8.99
N CYS A 483 -9.43 -23.72 9.42
CA CYS A 483 -8.81 -22.42 9.67
C CYS A 483 -8.68 -21.57 8.40
N CYS A 484 -8.29 -22.19 7.27
CA CYS A 484 -8.24 -21.53 5.96
C CYS A 484 -9.63 -21.00 5.56
N PHE A 485 -10.69 -21.79 5.77
CA PHE A 485 -12.05 -21.33 5.53
C PHE A 485 -12.44 -20.15 6.44
N GLN A 486 -12.06 -20.17 7.72
CA GLN A 486 -12.36 -19.08 8.67
C GLN A 486 -11.66 -17.76 8.30
N ILE A 487 -10.47 -17.81 7.68
CA ILE A 487 -9.77 -16.60 7.19
C ILE A 487 -10.14 -16.23 5.75
N GLN A 488 -11.17 -16.86 5.18
CA GLN A 488 -11.63 -16.68 3.80
C GLN A 488 -10.60 -17.06 2.72
N ASP A 489 -9.63 -17.91 3.06
CA ASP A 489 -8.69 -18.52 2.11
C ASP A 489 -9.29 -19.80 1.54
N PHE A 490 -10.32 -19.61 0.70
CA PHE A 490 -11.17 -20.70 0.19
C PHE A 490 -10.43 -21.65 -0.76
N PHE A 491 -9.41 -21.18 -1.47
CA PHE A 491 -8.59 -22.04 -2.35
C PHE A 491 -7.78 -23.05 -1.57
N ASN A 492 -7.06 -22.61 -0.52
CA ASN A 492 -6.31 -23.53 0.33
C ASN A 492 -7.23 -24.44 1.14
N ALA A 493 -8.41 -23.95 1.55
CA ALA A 493 -9.45 -24.79 2.15
C ALA A 493 -9.93 -25.88 1.17
N ALA A 494 -10.24 -25.53 -0.07
CA ALA A 494 -10.66 -26.48 -1.10
C ALA A 494 -9.59 -27.55 -1.36
N SER A 495 -8.32 -27.17 -1.45
CA SER A 495 -7.21 -28.13 -1.62
C SER A 495 -7.08 -29.07 -0.42
N CYS A 496 -7.25 -28.58 0.82
CA CYS A 496 -7.23 -29.43 2.01
C CYS A 496 -8.38 -30.46 1.99
N TYR A 497 -9.59 -30.04 1.61
CA TYR A 497 -10.76 -30.94 1.55
C TYR A 497 -10.71 -31.92 0.39
N GLU A 498 -10.16 -31.52 -0.76
CA GLU A 498 -9.87 -32.42 -1.89
C GLU A 498 -8.90 -33.53 -1.47
N GLN A 499 -7.80 -33.16 -0.80
CA GLN A 499 -6.83 -34.11 -0.26
C GLN A 499 -7.47 -35.04 0.78
N LEU A 500 -8.28 -34.51 1.71
CA LEU A 500 -9.00 -35.31 2.69
C LEU A 500 -9.95 -36.33 2.03
N TYR A 501 -10.68 -35.93 1.00
CA TYR A 501 -11.56 -36.84 0.27
C TYR A 501 -10.77 -37.92 -0.48
N SER A 502 -9.63 -37.56 -1.10
CA SER A 502 -8.77 -38.53 -1.79
C SER A 502 -8.20 -39.60 -0.85
N LEU A 503 -7.94 -39.25 0.42
CA LEU A 503 -7.41 -40.15 1.44
C LEU A 503 -8.50 -40.92 2.19
N TYR A 504 -9.68 -40.32 2.36
CA TYR A 504 -10.79 -40.85 3.16
C TYR A 504 -12.12 -40.80 2.38
N SER A 505 -12.21 -41.58 1.30
CA SER A 505 -13.36 -41.59 0.39
C SER A 505 -14.68 -42.06 1.02
N GLU A 506 -14.64 -42.69 2.20
CA GLU A 506 -15.81 -43.18 2.92
C GLU A 506 -16.64 -42.07 3.58
N GLN A 507 -16.07 -40.86 3.78
CA GLN A 507 -16.74 -39.77 4.47
C GLN A 507 -17.20 -38.68 3.49
N GLU A 508 -18.43 -38.80 2.98
CA GLU A 508 -19.03 -37.89 1.99
C GLU A 508 -19.13 -36.42 2.46
N GLU A 509 -19.10 -36.14 3.77
CA GLU A 509 -19.09 -34.78 4.32
C GLU A 509 -17.91 -33.93 3.83
N TYR A 510 -16.72 -34.53 3.62
CA TYR A 510 -15.56 -33.81 3.08
C TYR A 510 -15.78 -33.36 1.64
N LYS A 511 -16.57 -34.12 0.87
CA LYS A 511 -16.95 -33.78 -0.49
C LYS A 511 -17.88 -32.57 -0.52
N LEU A 512 -18.77 -32.45 0.47
CA LEU A 512 -19.59 -31.25 0.66
C LEU A 512 -18.74 -30.04 1.05
N TYR A 513 -17.80 -30.17 1.99
CA TYR A 513 -16.90 -29.07 2.37
C TYR A 513 -15.99 -28.62 1.23
N TRP A 514 -15.55 -29.57 0.40
CA TRP A 514 -14.83 -29.27 -0.83
C TRP A 514 -15.69 -28.48 -1.81
N ALA A 515 -16.93 -28.91 -2.08
CA ALA A 515 -17.86 -28.18 -2.94
C ALA A 515 -18.16 -26.77 -2.40
N GLN A 516 -18.37 -26.62 -1.08
CA GLN A 516 -18.58 -25.33 -0.44
C GLN A 516 -17.37 -24.41 -0.58
N SER A 517 -16.17 -24.92 -0.34
CA SER A 517 -14.93 -24.14 -0.50
C SER A 517 -14.72 -23.71 -1.95
N LEU A 518 -15.08 -24.56 -2.93
CA LEU A 518 -15.06 -24.19 -4.35
C LEU A 518 -16.09 -23.11 -4.70
N TYR A 519 -17.29 -23.17 -4.10
CA TYR A 519 -18.32 -22.15 -4.29
C TYR A 519 -17.87 -20.79 -3.77
N GLU A 520 -17.36 -20.74 -2.53
CA GLU A 520 -16.86 -19.49 -1.93
C GLU A 520 -15.60 -18.96 -2.65
N ALA A 521 -14.81 -19.84 -3.28
CA ALA A 521 -13.71 -19.45 -4.17
C ALA A 521 -14.18 -18.92 -5.55
N GLY A 522 -15.49 -18.92 -5.84
CA GLY A 522 -16.06 -18.50 -7.12
C GLY A 522 -15.96 -19.53 -8.26
N LEU A 523 -15.56 -20.76 -7.95
CA LEU A 523 -15.41 -21.86 -8.93
C LEU A 523 -16.73 -22.63 -9.10
N TYR A 524 -17.78 -21.94 -9.51
CA TYR A 524 -19.16 -22.43 -9.61
C TYR A 524 -19.32 -23.72 -10.41
N GLY A 525 -18.80 -23.76 -11.65
CA GLY A 525 -18.89 -24.97 -12.48
C GLY A 525 -18.13 -26.18 -11.91
N SER A 526 -17.04 -25.97 -11.17
CA SER A 526 -16.33 -27.06 -10.49
C SER A 526 -17.09 -27.53 -9.25
N SER A 527 -17.61 -26.59 -8.47
CA SER A 527 -18.46 -26.88 -7.31
C SER A 527 -19.70 -27.70 -7.71
N LEU A 528 -20.39 -27.33 -8.79
CA LEU A 528 -21.56 -28.04 -9.29
C LEU A 528 -21.24 -29.48 -9.70
N LYS A 529 -20.08 -29.70 -10.35
CA LYS A 529 -19.60 -31.05 -10.69
C LYS A 529 -19.40 -31.91 -9.43
N VAL A 530 -18.84 -31.35 -8.36
CA VAL A 530 -18.64 -32.07 -7.10
C VAL A 530 -19.98 -32.35 -6.42
N CYS A 531 -20.90 -31.37 -6.38
CA CYS A 531 -22.27 -31.52 -5.86
C CYS A 531 -23.01 -32.70 -6.52
N ASN A 532 -22.96 -32.80 -7.86
CA ASN A 532 -23.64 -33.86 -8.61
C ASN A 532 -23.10 -35.27 -8.31
N GLN A 533 -21.91 -35.38 -7.72
CA GLN A 533 -21.31 -36.66 -7.35
C GLN A 533 -21.57 -37.04 -5.88
N ILE A 534 -22.35 -36.26 -5.12
CA ILE A 534 -22.75 -36.58 -3.75
C ILE A 534 -24.09 -37.33 -3.82
N VAL A 535 -24.11 -38.57 -3.33
CA VAL A 535 -25.28 -39.47 -3.46
C VAL A 535 -25.96 -39.73 -2.11
N ASP A 536 -25.31 -39.41 -0.98
CA ASP A 536 -25.87 -39.62 0.36
C ASP A 536 -27.24 -38.90 0.56
N PRO A 537 -28.32 -39.66 0.81
CA PRO A 537 -29.65 -39.11 1.07
C PRO A 537 -29.69 -38.11 2.24
N LYS A 538 -28.81 -38.23 3.23
CA LYS A 538 -28.75 -37.32 4.39
C LYS A 538 -28.20 -35.94 4.02
N LEU A 539 -27.34 -35.87 3.01
CA LEU A 539 -26.71 -34.63 2.55
C LEU A 539 -27.52 -33.93 1.45
N LYS A 540 -28.49 -34.62 0.84
CA LYS A 540 -29.30 -34.14 -0.29
C LYS A 540 -29.89 -32.74 -0.09
N GLY A 541 -30.41 -32.43 1.10
CA GLY A 541 -30.95 -31.09 1.40
C GLY A 541 -29.87 -29.99 1.36
N LYS A 542 -28.67 -30.25 1.91
CA LYS A 542 -27.54 -29.31 1.88
C LYS A 542 -26.96 -29.14 0.47
N VAL A 543 -26.93 -30.23 -0.30
CA VAL A 543 -26.48 -30.21 -1.71
C VAL A 543 -27.41 -29.36 -2.56
N LEU A 544 -28.74 -29.50 -2.41
CA LEU A 544 -29.71 -28.68 -3.15
C LEU A 544 -29.61 -27.19 -2.80
N LYS A 545 -29.38 -26.85 -1.53
CA LYS A 545 -29.13 -25.45 -1.11
C LYS A 545 -27.88 -24.89 -1.77
N LEU A 546 -26.79 -25.65 -1.81
CA LEU A 546 -25.55 -25.23 -2.47
C LEU A 546 -25.71 -25.13 -3.99
N GLU A 547 -26.41 -26.08 -4.63
CA GLU A 547 -26.74 -26.04 -6.06
C GLU A 547 -27.59 -24.81 -6.41
N ALA A 548 -28.57 -24.46 -5.58
CA ALA A 548 -29.36 -23.24 -5.74
C ALA A 548 -28.47 -21.98 -5.65
N ALA A 549 -27.56 -21.92 -4.68
CA ALA A 549 -26.63 -20.81 -4.52
C ALA A 549 -25.67 -20.68 -5.72
N ILE A 550 -25.15 -21.80 -6.23
CA ILE A 550 -24.30 -21.85 -7.43
C ILE A 550 -25.05 -21.28 -8.64
N ARG A 551 -26.28 -21.76 -8.90
CA ARG A 551 -27.10 -21.29 -10.03
C ARG A 551 -27.49 -19.82 -9.91
N PHE A 552 -27.76 -19.37 -8.68
CA PHE A 552 -28.01 -17.96 -8.40
C PHE A 552 -26.78 -17.08 -8.67
N ALA A 553 -25.57 -17.58 -8.40
CA ALA A 553 -24.32 -16.87 -8.69
C ALA A 553 -23.98 -16.86 -10.19
N GLU A 554 -24.37 -17.88 -10.95
CA GLU A 554 -24.25 -17.95 -12.42
C GLU A 554 -25.35 -17.15 -13.18
N ASP A 555 -26.18 -16.38 -12.47
CA ASP A 555 -27.32 -15.61 -13.00
C ASP A 555 -28.42 -16.46 -13.69
N ASP A 556 -28.45 -17.78 -13.50
CA ASP A 556 -29.55 -18.64 -13.94
C ASP A 556 -30.66 -18.70 -12.88
N LEU A 557 -31.44 -17.61 -12.81
CA LEU A 557 -32.50 -17.43 -11.81
C LEU A 557 -33.62 -18.48 -11.94
N ALA A 558 -33.93 -18.91 -13.17
CA ALA A 558 -34.99 -19.90 -13.42
C ALA A 558 -34.58 -21.28 -12.89
N ALA A 559 -33.36 -21.73 -13.18
CA ALA A 559 -32.85 -22.99 -12.68
C ALA A 559 -32.61 -22.95 -11.16
N ALA A 560 -32.16 -21.82 -10.62
CA ALA A 560 -32.03 -21.61 -9.17
C ALA A 560 -33.39 -21.74 -8.46
N MET A 561 -34.43 -21.08 -8.99
CA MET A 561 -35.78 -21.12 -8.40
C MET A 561 -36.37 -22.55 -8.43
N ASN A 562 -36.14 -23.30 -9.50
CA ASN A 562 -36.55 -24.70 -9.59
C ASN A 562 -35.87 -25.58 -8.53
N THR A 563 -34.56 -25.40 -8.31
CA THR A 563 -33.81 -26.13 -7.27
C THR A 563 -34.26 -25.74 -5.86
N VAL A 564 -34.54 -24.45 -5.61
CA VAL A 564 -35.08 -23.99 -4.32
C VAL A 564 -36.48 -24.56 -4.07
N ASN A 565 -37.36 -24.60 -5.07
CA ASN A 565 -38.68 -25.23 -4.95
C ASN A 565 -38.57 -26.74 -4.68
N ALA A 566 -37.60 -27.43 -5.29
CA ALA A 566 -37.32 -28.84 -5.03
C ALA A 566 -36.79 -29.06 -3.60
N CYS A 567 -35.96 -28.14 -3.08
CA CYS A 567 -35.53 -28.13 -1.67
C CYS A 567 -36.72 -27.93 -0.73
N PHE A 568 -37.58 -26.94 -1.03
CA PHE A 568 -38.79 -26.63 -0.27
C PHE A 568 -39.74 -27.83 -0.17
N ALA A 569 -39.85 -28.64 -1.22
CA ALA A 569 -40.67 -29.86 -1.22
C ALA A 569 -40.09 -31.01 -0.37
N LEU A 570 -38.79 -30.98 -0.06
CA LEU A 570 -38.09 -32.00 0.75
C LEU A 570 -37.97 -31.61 2.23
N SER A 571 -37.94 -30.31 2.53
CA SER A 571 -37.88 -29.76 3.89
C SER A 571 -39.27 -29.59 4.51
N SER A 572 -39.40 -29.73 5.83
CA SER A 572 -40.58 -29.24 6.57
C SER A 572 -40.80 -27.75 6.26
N THR A 573 -42.06 -27.31 6.20
CA THR A 573 -42.53 -26.02 5.63
C THR A 573 -41.97 -24.72 6.22
N ASN A 574 -40.95 -24.77 7.09
CA ASN A 574 -40.38 -23.65 7.84
C ASN A 574 -38.83 -23.58 7.79
N ASP A 575 -38.17 -24.13 6.76
CA ASP A 575 -36.71 -23.99 6.61
C ASP A 575 -36.33 -22.55 6.22
N VAL A 576 -35.64 -21.86 7.14
CA VAL A 576 -35.28 -20.43 7.02
C VAL A 576 -34.43 -20.16 5.77
N ASP A 577 -33.38 -20.96 5.53
CA ASP A 577 -32.48 -20.78 4.38
C ASP A 577 -33.22 -20.84 3.04
N THR A 578 -34.23 -21.71 2.92
CA THR A 578 -35.04 -21.83 1.70
C THR A 578 -35.86 -20.56 1.47
N LEU A 579 -36.46 -19.98 2.52
CA LEU A 579 -37.18 -18.70 2.43
C LEU A 579 -36.25 -17.54 2.05
N VAL A 580 -35.05 -17.51 2.62
CA VAL A 580 -34.02 -16.51 2.29
C VAL A 580 -33.59 -16.64 0.83
N ASN A 581 -33.29 -17.85 0.35
CA ASN A 581 -32.94 -18.08 -1.05
C ASN A 581 -34.05 -17.66 -2.01
N MET A 582 -35.32 -17.95 -1.70
CA MET A 582 -36.46 -17.45 -2.48
C MET A 582 -36.50 -15.92 -2.50
N GLY A 583 -36.25 -15.28 -1.35
CA GLY A 583 -36.18 -13.82 -1.25
C GLY A 583 -35.06 -13.23 -2.11
N CYS A 584 -33.85 -13.78 -2.05
CA CYS A 584 -32.69 -13.34 -2.83
C CYS A 584 -32.92 -13.48 -4.34
N ILE A 585 -33.53 -14.59 -4.80
CA ILE A 585 -33.89 -14.78 -6.21
C ILE A 585 -34.88 -13.71 -6.65
N ARG A 586 -35.96 -13.48 -5.90
CA ARG A 586 -36.95 -12.43 -6.20
C ARG A 586 -36.34 -11.03 -6.19
N PHE A 587 -35.36 -10.80 -5.32
CA PHE A 587 -34.63 -9.54 -5.25
C PHE A 587 -33.80 -9.31 -6.54
N LYS A 588 -33.09 -10.33 -7.04
CA LYS A 588 -32.37 -10.24 -8.33
C LYS A 588 -33.31 -10.10 -9.53
N GLU A 589 -34.53 -10.62 -9.46
CA GLU A 589 -35.60 -10.40 -10.46
C GLU A 589 -36.22 -8.98 -10.37
N GLU A 590 -35.71 -8.11 -9.50
CA GLU A 590 -36.23 -6.76 -9.22
C GLU A 590 -37.65 -6.73 -8.62
N ASP A 591 -38.20 -7.86 -8.17
CA ASP A 591 -39.48 -7.95 -7.45
C ASP A 591 -39.26 -7.78 -5.93
N TYR A 592 -38.84 -6.58 -5.55
CA TYR A 592 -38.49 -6.22 -4.16
C TYR A 592 -39.65 -6.42 -3.18
N SER A 593 -40.89 -6.22 -3.63
CA SER A 593 -42.10 -6.35 -2.80
C SER A 593 -42.30 -7.79 -2.31
N ARG A 594 -42.18 -8.77 -3.21
CA ARG A 594 -42.32 -10.18 -2.85
C ARG A 594 -41.08 -10.71 -2.13
N ALA A 595 -39.89 -10.21 -2.48
CA ALA A 595 -38.66 -10.50 -1.75
C ALA A 595 -38.79 -10.10 -0.28
N LEU A 596 -39.28 -8.89 0.00
CA LEU A 596 -39.52 -8.39 1.35
C LEU A 596 -40.45 -9.31 2.16
N VAL A 597 -41.57 -9.75 1.58
CA VAL A 597 -42.50 -10.67 2.27
C VAL A 597 -41.81 -11.99 2.66
N LYS A 598 -40.93 -12.51 1.80
CA LYS A 598 -40.16 -13.74 2.08
C LYS A 598 -39.13 -13.53 3.18
N PHE A 599 -38.38 -12.42 3.15
CA PHE A 599 -37.44 -12.10 4.22
C PHE A 599 -38.13 -11.86 5.56
N GLN A 600 -39.26 -11.13 5.59
CA GLN A 600 -40.05 -10.93 6.81
C GLN A 600 -40.60 -12.25 7.36
N SER A 601 -41.03 -13.17 6.48
CA SER A 601 -41.45 -14.51 6.90
C SER A 601 -40.29 -15.29 7.54
N ALA A 602 -39.08 -15.19 6.98
CA ALA A 602 -37.88 -15.80 7.55
C ALA A 602 -37.51 -15.19 8.91
N VAL A 603 -37.63 -13.86 9.09
CA VAL A 603 -37.39 -13.16 10.37
C VAL A 603 -38.37 -13.65 11.43
N HIS A 604 -39.64 -13.87 11.06
CA HIS A 604 -40.65 -14.37 11.99
C HIS A 604 -40.33 -15.79 12.50
N VAL A 605 -39.67 -16.62 11.69
CA VAL A 605 -39.32 -18.01 12.03
C VAL A 605 -37.99 -18.11 12.78
N SER A 606 -36.94 -17.44 12.31
CA SER A 606 -35.57 -17.51 12.88
C SER A 606 -35.38 -16.59 14.10
N GLY A 607 -36.18 -15.52 14.19
CA GLY A 607 -35.92 -14.42 15.11
C GLY A 607 -34.97 -13.40 14.49
N PHE A 608 -34.23 -12.68 15.34
CA PHE A 608 -33.28 -11.66 14.87
C PHE A 608 -32.00 -12.30 14.35
N GLU A 609 -31.67 -12.01 13.10
CA GLU A 609 -30.43 -12.37 12.45
C GLU A 609 -29.94 -11.16 11.61
N PRO A 610 -28.73 -10.63 11.84
CA PRO A 610 -28.29 -9.37 11.23
C PRO A 610 -28.36 -9.36 9.71
N GLN A 611 -27.86 -10.42 9.06
CA GLN A 611 -27.85 -10.56 7.60
C GLN A 611 -29.27 -10.58 7.00
N LEU A 612 -30.22 -11.18 7.72
CA LEU A 612 -31.60 -11.23 7.28
C LEU A 612 -32.31 -9.87 7.42
N LEU A 613 -32.02 -9.15 8.51
CA LEU A 613 -32.53 -7.79 8.70
C LEU A 613 -31.90 -6.83 7.68
N TYR A 614 -30.64 -7.05 7.29
CA TYR A 614 -30.00 -6.31 6.20
C TYR A 614 -30.75 -6.54 4.88
N ASN A 615 -31.11 -7.78 4.54
CA ASN A 615 -31.90 -8.06 3.33
C ASN A 615 -33.26 -7.33 3.34
N VAL A 616 -33.92 -7.25 4.50
CA VAL A 616 -35.14 -6.43 4.68
C VAL A 616 -34.86 -4.95 4.43
N ALA A 617 -33.78 -4.42 5.01
CA ALA A 617 -33.39 -3.02 4.85
C ALA A 617 -33.08 -2.67 3.38
N VAL A 618 -32.36 -3.53 2.66
CA VAL A 618 -32.05 -3.33 1.24
C VAL A 618 -33.31 -3.36 0.37
N CYS A 619 -34.28 -4.24 0.66
CA CYS A 619 -35.57 -4.22 -0.03
C CYS A 619 -36.28 -2.87 0.14
N HIS A 620 -36.35 -2.37 1.37
CA HIS A 620 -36.94 -1.05 1.64
C HIS A 620 -36.15 0.08 0.94
N TYR A 621 -34.82 0.03 0.95
CA TYR A 621 -33.97 0.98 0.24
C TYR A 621 -34.22 0.98 -1.28
N LYS A 622 -34.29 -0.20 -1.92
CA LYS A 622 -34.56 -0.31 -3.36
C LYS A 622 -35.99 0.14 -3.73
N MET A 623 -36.94 -0.02 -2.81
CA MET A 623 -38.29 0.54 -2.93
C MET A 623 -38.35 2.04 -2.56
N LYS A 624 -37.23 2.66 -2.19
CA LYS A 624 -37.09 4.07 -1.74
C LYS A 624 -37.89 4.40 -0.47
N GLU A 625 -38.17 3.40 0.34
CA GLU A 625 -38.77 3.53 1.66
C GLU A 625 -37.65 3.71 2.70
N TYR A 626 -37.04 4.91 2.73
CA TYR A 626 -35.84 5.15 3.55
C TYR A 626 -36.08 5.06 5.05
N ALA A 627 -37.24 5.49 5.57
CA ALA A 627 -37.51 5.45 7.00
C ALA A 627 -37.55 4.02 7.58
N PRO A 628 -38.28 3.05 6.98
CA PRO A 628 -38.16 1.64 7.35
C PRO A 628 -36.74 1.08 7.20
N ALA A 629 -36.03 1.44 6.12
CA ALA A 629 -34.65 0.99 5.90
C ALA A 629 -33.71 1.46 7.03
N ILE A 630 -33.73 2.76 7.36
CA ILE A 630 -32.93 3.35 8.44
C ILE A 630 -33.23 2.68 9.78
N LYS A 631 -34.50 2.39 10.06
CA LYS A 631 -34.88 1.66 11.29
C LYS A 631 -34.23 0.28 11.35
N SER A 632 -34.33 -0.51 10.27
CA SER A 632 -33.70 -1.83 10.21
C SER A 632 -32.18 -1.75 10.30
N ILE A 633 -31.55 -0.74 9.69
CA ILE A 633 -30.10 -0.48 9.78
C ILE A 633 -29.70 -0.15 11.21
N ALA A 634 -30.43 0.74 11.89
CA ALA A 634 -30.17 1.11 13.27
C ALA A 634 -30.27 -0.09 14.22
N ASP A 635 -31.30 -0.94 14.04
CA ASP A 635 -31.46 -2.18 14.80
C ASP A 635 -30.26 -3.12 14.63
N ILE A 636 -29.65 -3.21 13.43
CA ILE A 636 -28.43 -4.00 13.20
C ILE A 636 -27.25 -3.39 13.95
N ILE A 637 -27.03 -2.08 13.80
CA ILE A 637 -25.89 -1.37 14.39
C ILE A 637 -25.95 -1.41 15.92
N GLU A 638 -27.10 -1.10 16.53
CA GLU A 638 -27.26 -1.11 17.99
C GLU A 638 -26.99 -2.49 18.60
N ARG A 639 -27.46 -3.56 17.95
CA ARG A 639 -27.19 -4.92 18.41
C ARG A 639 -25.76 -5.33 18.14
N GLY A 640 -25.17 -4.94 17.01
CA GLY A 640 -23.75 -5.16 16.73
C GLY A 640 -22.84 -4.52 17.78
N ILE A 641 -23.13 -3.28 18.21
CA ILE A 641 -22.38 -2.59 19.28
C ILE A 641 -22.52 -3.33 20.62
N ARG A 642 -23.73 -3.80 20.95
CA ARG A 642 -23.99 -4.49 22.23
C ARG A 642 -23.40 -5.89 22.27
N ASP A 643 -23.54 -6.63 21.18
CA ASP A 643 -23.20 -8.05 21.11
C ASP A 643 -21.71 -8.25 20.74
N HIS A 644 -21.08 -7.28 20.07
CA HIS A 644 -19.67 -7.29 19.63
C HIS A 644 -18.91 -5.97 19.95
N PRO A 645 -18.73 -5.61 21.24
CA PRO A 645 -18.03 -4.39 21.64
C PRO A 645 -16.55 -4.36 21.19
N GLU A 646 -15.94 -5.52 20.91
CA GLU A 646 -14.58 -5.64 20.40
C GLU A 646 -14.39 -5.03 19.00
N LEU A 647 -15.46 -4.88 18.21
CA LEU A 647 -15.39 -4.35 16.84
C LEU A 647 -15.21 -2.82 16.78
N SER A 648 -15.20 -2.14 17.92
CA SER A 648 -14.77 -0.73 18.06
C SER A 648 -15.53 0.26 17.14
N VAL A 649 -16.82 0.01 16.92
CA VAL A 649 -17.74 0.89 16.15
C VAL A 649 -17.72 2.32 16.72
N GLY A 650 -17.61 3.33 15.87
CA GLY A 650 -17.68 4.76 16.23
C GLY A 650 -16.37 5.38 16.78
N MET A 651 -15.34 4.58 17.07
CA MET A 651 -14.13 5.09 17.73
C MET A 651 -13.24 5.96 16.81
N ALA A 652 -13.31 5.79 15.49
CA ALA A 652 -12.55 6.62 14.55
C ALA A 652 -13.13 8.03 14.43
N THR A 653 -14.47 8.18 14.50
CA THR A 653 -15.17 9.48 14.52
C THR A 653 -14.84 10.27 15.79
N GLU A 654 -14.56 9.58 16.90
CA GLU A 654 -14.07 10.19 18.15
C GLU A 654 -12.58 10.61 18.11
N GLY A 655 -11.89 10.41 16.98
CA GLY A 655 -10.49 10.82 16.78
C GLY A 655 -9.44 9.93 17.47
N LEU A 656 -9.80 8.69 17.83
CA LEU A 656 -8.89 7.74 18.46
C LEU A 656 -8.16 6.90 17.39
N GLU A 657 -6.83 6.77 17.50
CA GLU A 657 -6.06 5.83 16.67
C GLU A 657 -6.37 4.39 17.09
N VAL A 658 -7.30 3.74 16.39
CA VAL A 658 -7.68 2.34 16.65
C VAL A 658 -6.95 1.41 15.70
N ARG A 659 -6.52 0.25 16.22
CA ARG A 659 -5.93 -0.81 15.40
C ARG A 659 -7.01 -1.45 14.52
N SER A 660 -6.62 -1.86 13.31
CA SER A 660 -7.52 -2.60 12.43
C SER A 660 -8.08 -3.85 13.12
N VAL A 661 -9.40 -4.05 13.00
CA VAL A 661 -10.09 -5.28 13.43
C VAL A 661 -9.95 -6.41 12.41
N GLY A 662 -9.59 -6.09 11.16
CA GLY A 662 -9.53 -7.04 10.04
C GLY A 662 -10.90 -7.59 9.61
N ASN A 663 -10.92 -8.44 8.58
CA ASN A 663 -12.15 -9.09 8.08
C ASN A 663 -12.46 -10.38 8.85
N THR A 664 -12.81 -10.25 10.13
CA THR A 664 -13.13 -11.40 11.00
C THR A 664 -14.51 -11.99 10.72
N LEU A 665 -14.73 -13.25 11.11
CA LEU A 665 -16.05 -13.88 11.01
C LEU A 665 -17.09 -13.16 11.91
N ALA A 666 -16.67 -12.65 13.07
CA ALA A 666 -17.54 -11.86 13.94
C ALA A 666 -18.04 -10.60 13.21
N LEU A 667 -17.15 -9.87 12.54
CA LEU A 667 -17.51 -8.72 11.70
C LEU A 667 -18.50 -9.12 10.60
N HIS A 668 -18.24 -10.19 9.86
CA HIS A 668 -19.13 -10.66 8.79
C HIS A 668 -20.52 -11.10 9.30
N LYS A 669 -20.58 -11.83 10.43
CA LYS A 669 -21.85 -12.27 11.03
C LYS A 669 -22.68 -11.11 11.59
N SER A 670 -22.01 -10.05 12.05
CA SER A 670 -22.68 -8.87 12.57
C SER A 670 -23.39 -8.04 11.50
N ALA A 671 -23.09 -8.25 10.21
CA ALA A 671 -23.57 -7.46 9.07
C ALA A 671 -23.32 -5.94 9.20
N LEU A 672 -22.34 -5.53 10.03
CA LEU A 672 -22.06 -4.12 10.29
C LEU A 672 -21.51 -3.40 9.06
N VAL A 673 -20.63 -4.05 8.30
CA VAL A 673 -20.05 -3.46 7.07
C VAL A 673 -21.15 -3.18 6.05
N GLU A 674 -22.03 -4.15 5.84
CA GLU A 674 -23.18 -4.06 4.95
C GLU A 674 -24.16 -2.97 5.43
N ALA A 675 -24.50 -2.94 6.73
CA ALA A 675 -25.39 -1.95 7.32
C ALA A 675 -24.84 -0.51 7.22
N PHE A 676 -23.54 -0.29 7.50
CA PHE A 676 -22.93 1.03 7.40
C PHE A 676 -22.79 1.50 5.95
N ASN A 677 -22.47 0.61 5.01
CA ASN A 677 -22.50 0.96 3.58
C ASN A 677 -23.90 1.35 3.12
N LEU A 678 -24.94 0.62 3.55
CA LEU A 678 -26.32 0.96 3.22
C LEU A 678 -26.78 2.25 3.91
N LYS A 679 -26.32 2.51 5.14
CA LYS A 679 -26.53 3.79 5.83
C LYS A 679 -25.91 4.92 5.02
N ALA A 680 -24.64 4.80 4.66
CA ALA A 680 -23.94 5.80 3.85
C ALA A 680 -24.64 6.04 2.50
N ALA A 681 -25.04 4.97 1.80
CA ALA A 681 -25.79 5.06 0.56
C ALA A 681 -27.18 5.70 0.75
N THR A 682 -27.86 5.44 1.87
CA THR A 682 -29.17 6.04 2.18
C THR A 682 -29.04 7.53 2.47
N GLU A 683 -28.10 7.92 3.32
CA GLU A 683 -27.81 9.32 3.64
C GLU A 683 -27.36 10.09 2.39
N TYR A 684 -26.54 9.46 1.53
CA TYR A 684 -26.14 10.05 0.25
C TYR A 684 -27.34 10.32 -0.67
N GLN A 685 -28.29 9.39 -0.77
CA GLN A 685 -29.52 9.59 -1.55
C GLN A 685 -30.42 10.68 -0.96
N LEU A 686 -30.42 10.83 0.38
CA LEU A 686 -31.10 11.92 1.08
C LEU A 686 -30.35 13.26 1.02
N LYS A 687 -29.22 13.32 0.28
CA LYS A 687 -28.34 14.50 0.14
C LYS A 687 -27.70 14.95 1.47
N ASN A 688 -27.62 14.05 2.45
CA ASN A 688 -26.93 14.25 3.72
C ASN A 688 -25.50 13.70 3.62
N PHE A 689 -24.61 14.44 2.96
CA PHE A 689 -23.24 13.98 2.69
C PHE A 689 -22.39 13.83 3.96
N GLU A 690 -22.60 14.69 4.96
CA GLU A 690 -21.91 14.57 6.25
C GLU A 690 -22.37 13.31 7.01
N GLY A 691 -23.68 13.04 7.07
CA GLY A 691 -24.18 11.80 7.66
C GLY A 691 -23.71 10.54 6.92
N ALA A 692 -23.55 10.63 5.59
CA ALA A 692 -22.98 9.53 4.81
C ALA A 692 -21.49 9.30 5.13
N LYS A 693 -20.72 10.38 5.32
CA LYS A 693 -19.32 10.34 5.71
C LYS A 693 -19.14 9.78 7.12
N GLU A 694 -19.95 10.26 8.07
CA GLU A 694 -19.99 9.75 9.45
C GLU A 694 -20.32 8.24 9.46
N ALA A 695 -21.26 7.79 8.64
CA ALA A 695 -21.59 6.37 8.55
C ALA A 695 -20.39 5.50 8.10
N LEU A 696 -19.53 6.00 7.20
CA LEU A 696 -18.33 5.27 6.79
C LEU A 696 -17.20 5.36 7.83
N THR A 697 -17.07 6.48 8.55
CA THR A 697 -16.06 6.61 9.62
C THR A 697 -16.44 5.87 10.90
N ASP A 698 -17.73 5.70 11.17
CA ASP A 698 -18.24 4.92 12.32
C ASP A 698 -18.09 3.41 12.12
N MET A 699 -17.90 2.95 10.88
CA MET A 699 -17.71 1.54 10.56
C MET A 699 -16.49 0.97 11.32
N PRO A 700 -16.52 -0.32 11.73
CA PRO A 700 -15.37 -0.98 12.35
C PRO A 700 -14.05 -0.72 11.60
N PRO A 701 -12.99 -0.27 12.31
CA PRO A 701 -11.78 0.24 11.66
C PRO A 701 -11.01 -0.89 10.97
N ARG A 702 -10.74 -0.73 9.67
CA ARG A 702 -9.98 -1.68 8.83
C ARG A 702 -8.86 -0.95 8.09
N LEU A 703 -7.80 -1.67 7.71
CA LEU A 703 -6.79 -1.10 6.81
C LEU A 703 -7.39 -0.91 5.41
N GLU A 704 -6.90 0.06 4.65
CA GLU A 704 -7.36 0.30 3.28
C GLU A 704 -7.22 -0.93 2.37
N SER A 705 -6.15 -1.72 2.56
CA SER A 705 -5.94 -3.00 1.86
C SER A 705 -6.92 -4.12 2.25
N GLU A 706 -7.66 -3.94 3.34
CA GLU A 706 -8.64 -4.89 3.87
C GLU A 706 -10.08 -4.46 3.55
N LEU A 707 -10.30 -3.30 2.94
CA LEU A 707 -11.62 -2.81 2.60
C LEU A 707 -12.23 -3.62 1.46
N ASP A 708 -13.53 -3.90 1.58
CA ASP A 708 -14.31 -4.50 0.52
C ASP A 708 -14.58 -3.48 -0.60
N PRO A 709 -14.84 -3.95 -1.85
CA PRO A 709 -15.06 -3.08 -2.99
C PRO A 709 -16.18 -2.05 -2.82
N VAL A 710 -17.24 -2.39 -2.07
CA VAL A 710 -18.39 -1.51 -1.85
C VAL A 710 -17.99 -0.36 -0.94
N THR A 711 -17.33 -0.65 0.18
CA THR A 711 -16.79 0.41 1.06
C THR A 711 -15.79 1.30 0.33
N LEU A 712 -14.86 0.71 -0.44
CA LEU A 712 -13.87 1.51 -1.18
C LEU A 712 -14.54 2.41 -2.23
N HIS A 713 -15.55 1.92 -2.94
CA HIS A 713 -16.34 2.69 -3.89
C HIS A 713 -17.07 3.86 -3.20
N ASN A 714 -17.79 3.59 -2.11
CA ASN A 714 -18.55 4.61 -1.37
C ASN A 714 -17.62 5.68 -0.77
N MET A 715 -16.46 5.27 -0.26
CA MET A 715 -15.43 6.21 0.20
C MET A 715 -14.94 7.10 -0.94
N ALA A 716 -14.67 6.52 -2.11
CA ALA A 716 -14.22 7.29 -3.28
C ALA A 716 -15.27 8.34 -3.72
N LEU A 717 -16.56 8.01 -3.68
CA LEU A 717 -17.62 8.98 -4.00
C LEU A 717 -17.66 10.14 -3.02
N LEU A 718 -17.56 9.86 -1.72
CA LEU A 718 -17.60 10.90 -0.68
C LEU A 718 -16.34 11.77 -0.64
N THR A 719 -15.19 11.24 -1.06
CA THR A 719 -13.94 12.02 -1.17
C THR A 719 -13.82 12.77 -2.50
N ALA A 720 -14.72 12.53 -3.47
CA ALA A 720 -14.59 13.09 -4.82
C ALA A 720 -14.55 14.62 -4.86
N ASP A 721 -15.28 15.32 -3.98
CA ASP A 721 -15.29 16.79 -3.93
C ASP A 721 -14.08 17.37 -3.18
N ALA A 722 -13.55 16.64 -2.20
CA ALA A 722 -12.40 17.09 -1.39
C ALA A 722 -11.05 16.77 -2.03
N ASN A 723 -10.92 15.58 -2.63
CA ASN A 723 -9.71 15.09 -3.29
C ASN A 723 -10.08 14.23 -4.52
N PRO A 724 -10.30 14.86 -5.69
CA PRO A 724 -10.69 14.14 -6.91
C PRO A 724 -9.65 13.09 -7.34
N SER A 725 -8.36 13.37 -7.16
CA SER A 725 -7.27 12.46 -7.60
C SER A 725 -7.33 11.13 -6.86
N GLU A 726 -7.49 11.16 -5.53
CA GLU A 726 -7.60 9.95 -4.71
C GLU A 726 -8.89 9.18 -5.02
N SER A 727 -9.98 9.88 -5.32
CA SER A 727 -11.23 9.26 -5.76
C SER A 727 -11.06 8.50 -7.08
N PHE A 728 -10.39 9.11 -8.07
CA PHE A 728 -10.09 8.46 -9.34
C PHE A 728 -9.20 7.24 -9.17
N ASP A 729 -8.14 7.33 -8.36
CA ASP A 729 -7.23 6.20 -8.10
C ASP A 729 -7.98 4.99 -7.53
N LYS A 730 -8.90 5.21 -6.58
CA LYS A 730 -9.72 4.16 -5.97
C LYS A 730 -10.69 3.51 -6.96
N LEU A 731 -11.41 4.31 -7.74
CA LEU A 731 -12.36 3.80 -8.73
C LEU A 731 -11.67 3.09 -9.90
N GLN A 732 -10.54 3.63 -10.38
CA GLN A 732 -9.71 2.97 -11.40
C GLN A 732 -9.14 1.65 -10.87
N PHE A 733 -8.68 1.60 -9.62
CA PHE A 733 -8.19 0.38 -9.00
C PHE A 733 -9.26 -0.72 -8.99
N LEU A 734 -10.49 -0.39 -8.60
CA LEU A 734 -11.63 -1.33 -8.62
C LEU A 734 -11.92 -1.85 -10.04
N LEU A 735 -11.92 -0.95 -11.03
CA LEU A 735 -12.16 -1.33 -12.43
C LEU A 735 -11.01 -2.17 -13.00
N LEU A 736 -9.76 -1.82 -12.74
CA LEU A 736 -8.59 -2.54 -13.20
C LEU A 736 -8.55 -3.96 -12.64
N GLN A 737 -8.93 -4.14 -11.38
CA GLN A 737 -9.07 -5.48 -10.78
C GLN A 737 -10.11 -6.33 -11.51
N GLN A 738 -11.26 -5.75 -11.87
CA GLN A 738 -12.30 -6.43 -12.64
C GLN A 738 -11.80 -6.82 -14.04
N VAL A 739 -11.17 -5.89 -14.76
CA VAL A 739 -10.68 -6.12 -16.13
C VAL A 739 -9.56 -7.16 -16.17
N THR A 740 -8.61 -7.09 -15.23
CA THR A 740 -7.51 -8.06 -15.12
C THR A 740 -8.06 -9.47 -14.87
N GLN A 741 -9.11 -9.60 -14.05
CA GLN A 741 -9.78 -10.89 -13.81
C GLN A 741 -10.52 -11.39 -15.06
N MET A 742 -11.24 -10.52 -15.77
CA MET A 742 -11.95 -10.89 -17.01
C MET A 742 -11.00 -11.31 -18.13
N GLN A 743 -9.86 -10.63 -18.31
CA GLN A 743 -8.85 -10.98 -19.31
C GLN A 743 -8.17 -12.32 -19.00
N GLN A 744 -7.84 -12.57 -17.72
CA GLN A 744 -7.29 -13.86 -17.29
C GLN A 744 -8.27 -15.02 -17.50
N GLN A 745 -9.58 -14.77 -17.41
CA GLN A 745 -10.64 -15.74 -17.70
C GLN A 745 -10.77 -16.06 -19.20
N LEU A 746 -10.51 -15.09 -20.07
CA LEU A 746 -10.63 -15.25 -21.53
C LEU A 746 -9.44 -15.99 -22.16
N GLU A 747 -8.22 -15.73 -21.67
CA GLU A 747 -6.99 -16.27 -22.25
C GLU A 747 -6.68 -17.72 -21.86
N ASN A 748 -7.25 -18.23 -20.74
CA ASN A 748 -6.99 -19.60 -20.31
C ASN A 748 -8.09 -20.17 -19.38
N PRO A 749 -8.98 -21.06 -19.86
CA PRO A 749 -10.06 -21.64 -19.03
C PRO A 749 -9.58 -22.44 -17.82
N GLU A 750 -8.32 -22.90 -17.83
CA GLU A 750 -7.65 -23.68 -16.79
C GLU A 750 -6.82 -22.82 -15.79
N SER A 751 -6.67 -21.51 -16.01
CA SER A 751 -5.96 -20.60 -15.07
C SER A 751 -6.74 -20.27 -13.80
N ARG A 752 -7.91 -20.90 -13.60
CA ARG A 752 -8.78 -20.85 -12.41
C ARG A 752 -8.08 -21.14 -11.07
N LEU A 753 -6.80 -21.51 -11.08
CA LEU A 753 -6.01 -21.97 -9.93
C LEU A 753 -5.06 -20.91 -9.32
N THR A 754 -4.99 -19.69 -9.86
CA THR A 754 -4.10 -18.64 -9.32
C THR A 754 -4.86 -17.48 -8.68
N GLY A 755 -5.40 -17.72 -7.48
CA GLY A 755 -5.14 -16.84 -6.33
C GLY A 755 -5.99 -15.59 -6.09
N ALA A 756 -7.04 -15.31 -6.84
CA ALA A 756 -8.04 -14.30 -6.44
C ALA A 756 -9.44 -14.82 -6.74
N GLY A 757 -10.27 -14.95 -5.71
CA GLY A 757 -11.71 -15.16 -5.89
C GLY A 757 -12.32 -13.98 -6.66
N PRO A 758 -13.54 -14.12 -7.22
CA PRO A 758 -14.18 -13.05 -7.97
C PRO A 758 -14.36 -11.84 -7.04
N LEU A 759 -13.55 -10.81 -7.25
CA LEU A 759 -13.74 -9.54 -6.56
C LEU A 759 -14.80 -8.81 -7.37
N VAL A 760 -16.05 -8.91 -6.93
CA VAL A 760 -17.17 -8.30 -7.64
C VAL A 760 -17.09 -6.79 -7.44
N CYS A 761 -16.49 -6.10 -8.40
CA CYS A 761 -16.53 -4.65 -8.48
C CYS A 761 -18.01 -4.19 -8.52
N PRO A 762 -18.42 -3.21 -7.69
CA PRO A 762 -19.77 -2.68 -7.73
C PRO A 762 -20.11 -2.19 -9.15
N PRO A 763 -21.27 -2.55 -9.72
CA PRO A 763 -21.61 -2.20 -11.10
C PRO A 763 -21.70 -0.68 -11.31
N GLU A 764 -21.98 0.08 -10.26
CA GLU A 764 -22.03 1.54 -10.26
C GLU A 764 -20.66 2.19 -10.49
N THR A 765 -19.55 1.48 -10.24
CA THR A 765 -18.17 1.99 -10.36
C THR A 765 -17.88 2.56 -11.74
N PHE A 766 -18.27 1.84 -12.80
CA PHE A 766 -17.99 2.26 -14.16
C PHE A 766 -18.75 3.55 -14.53
N ALA A 767 -20.05 3.61 -14.25
CA ALA A 767 -20.87 4.79 -14.51
C ALA A 767 -20.41 6.01 -13.69
N ASN A 768 -20.11 5.81 -12.40
CA ASN A 768 -19.69 6.89 -11.52
C ASN A 768 -18.32 7.45 -11.90
N LEU A 769 -17.38 6.61 -12.31
CA LEU A 769 -16.07 7.06 -12.80
C LEU A 769 -16.21 7.94 -14.04
N LEU A 770 -17.01 7.52 -15.03
CA LEU A 770 -17.28 8.30 -16.23
C LEU A 770 -17.96 9.64 -15.91
N LEU A 771 -18.98 9.63 -15.05
CA LEU A 771 -19.68 10.85 -14.63
C LEU A 771 -18.76 11.81 -13.87
N LEU A 772 -17.86 11.30 -13.02
CA LEU A 772 -16.87 12.11 -12.31
C LEU A 772 -15.81 12.68 -13.27
N TYR A 773 -15.34 11.91 -14.25
CA TYR A 773 -14.47 12.45 -15.30
C TYR A 773 -15.14 13.60 -16.04
N CYS A 774 -16.38 13.43 -16.49
CA CYS A 774 -17.11 14.50 -17.15
C CYS A 774 -17.37 15.71 -16.22
N LYS A 775 -17.66 15.48 -14.93
CA LYS A 775 -17.84 16.55 -13.92
C LYS A 775 -16.59 17.42 -13.78
N TYR A 776 -15.41 16.80 -13.81
CA TYR A 776 -14.12 17.48 -13.71
C TYR A 776 -13.46 17.76 -15.07
N GLU A 777 -14.24 17.68 -16.16
CA GLU A 777 -13.83 18.03 -17.52
C GLU A 777 -12.71 17.16 -18.13
N TYR A 778 -12.51 15.94 -17.62
CA TYR A 778 -11.63 14.91 -18.19
C TYR A 778 -12.32 14.10 -19.31
N PHE A 779 -12.81 14.80 -20.34
CA PHE A 779 -13.61 14.18 -21.40
C PHE A 779 -12.84 13.15 -22.23
N ASP A 780 -11.55 13.37 -22.50
CA ASP A 780 -10.72 12.43 -23.26
C ASP A 780 -10.59 11.08 -22.54
N LEU A 781 -10.31 11.11 -21.23
CA LEU A 781 -10.23 9.89 -20.41
C LEU A 781 -11.57 9.16 -20.33
N ALA A 782 -12.69 9.88 -20.29
CA ALA A 782 -14.01 9.27 -20.33
C ALA A 782 -14.29 8.60 -21.68
N ALA A 783 -13.91 9.24 -22.79
CA ALA A 783 -14.05 8.69 -24.14
C ALA A 783 -13.19 7.44 -24.34
N ASP A 784 -11.91 7.49 -23.95
CA ASP A 784 -10.98 6.37 -24.02
C ASP A 784 -11.49 5.19 -23.20
N LEU A 785 -11.94 5.42 -21.96
CA LEU A 785 -12.46 4.36 -21.09
C LEU A 785 -13.72 3.71 -21.66
N MET A 786 -14.63 4.49 -22.25
CA MET A 786 -15.83 3.95 -22.92
C MET A 786 -15.48 3.13 -24.15
N ALA A 787 -14.44 3.53 -24.90
CA ALA A 787 -14.00 2.84 -26.10
C ALA A 787 -13.24 1.53 -25.79
N GLU A 788 -12.36 1.55 -24.78
CA GLU A 788 -11.61 0.38 -24.31
C GLU A 788 -12.52 -0.69 -23.71
N HIS A 789 -13.63 -0.27 -23.08
CA HIS A 789 -14.56 -1.16 -22.38
C HIS A 789 -15.98 -1.14 -22.96
N ALA A 790 -16.10 -1.27 -24.29
CA ALA A 790 -17.40 -1.31 -24.98
C ALA A 790 -18.38 -2.33 -24.39
N ASP A 791 -17.91 -3.52 -23.99
CA ASP A 791 -18.76 -4.56 -23.37
C ASP A 791 -19.37 -4.09 -22.03
N LEU A 792 -18.59 -3.40 -21.20
CA LEU A 792 -19.07 -2.84 -19.92
C LEU A 792 -20.01 -1.66 -20.17
N THR A 793 -19.73 -0.85 -21.18
CA THR A 793 -20.59 0.26 -21.61
C THR A 793 -22.01 -0.22 -21.90
N TYR A 794 -22.19 -1.29 -22.70
CA TYR A 794 -23.52 -1.81 -23.01
C TYR A 794 -24.18 -2.56 -21.85
N LYS A 795 -23.40 -3.16 -20.94
CA LYS A 795 -23.91 -3.96 -19.82
C LYS A 795 -24.31 -3.13 -18.61
N HIS A 796 -23.52 -2.12 -18.26
CA HIS A 796 -23.64 -1.41 -16.98
C HIS A 796 -24.21 0.02 -17.10
N LEU A 797 -24.17 0.64 -18.28
CA LEU A 797 -24.79 1.95 -18.46
C LEU A 797 -26.25 1.79 -18.86
N SER A 798 -27.13 2.51 -18.16
CA SER A 798 -28.50 2.68 -18.62
C SER A 798 -28.53 3.48 -19.93
N PRO A 799 -29.56 3.31 -20.79
CA PRO A 799 -29.68 4.08 -22.02
C PRO A 799 -29.61 5.61 -21.79
N TYR A 800 -30.19 6.08 -20.68
CA TYR A 800 -30.11 7.48 -20.28
C TYR A 800 -28.66 7.95 -20.05
N VAL A 801 -27.91 7.21 -19.23
CA VAL A 801 -26.54 7.58 -18.84
C VAL A 801 -25.60 7.49 -20.06
N PHE A 802 -25.78 6.49 -20.92
CA PHE A 802 -25.04 6.37 -22.17
C PHE A 802 -25.27 7.58 -23.08
N ASP A 803 -26.53 7.87 -23.44
CA ASP A 803 -26.87 8.97 -24.34
C ASP A 803 -26.41 10.33 -23.76
N PHE A 804 -26.50 10.50 -22.44
CA PHE A 804 -26.07 11.71 -21.74
C PHE A 804 -24.55 11.89 -21.75
N LEU A 805 -23.78 10.84 -21.45
CA LEU A 805 -22.31 10.87 -21.49
C LEU A 805 -21.81 11.09 -22.91
N GLU A 806 -22.44 10.46 -23.91
CA GLU A 806 -22.11 10.66 -25.32
C GLU A 806 -22.28 12.13 -25.72
N ALA A 807 -23.39 12.76 -25.33
CA ALA A 807 -23.64 14.17 -25.61
C ALA A 807 -22.61 15.09 -24.91
N LEU A 808 -22.24 14.79 -23.66
CA LEU A 808 -21.21 15.53 -22.91
C LEU A 808 -19.82 15.44 -23.57
N ILE A 809 -19.41 14.23 -23.97
CA ILE A 809 -18.11 14.01 -24.62
C ILE A 809 -18.08 14.69 -26.00
N THR A 810 -19.18 14.57 -26.78
CA THR A 810 -19.31 15.19 -28.10
C THR A 810 -19.18 16.72 -28.02
N GLN A 811 -19.57 17.35 -26.89
CA GLN A 811 -19.51 18.81 -26.73
C GLN A 811 -18.11 19.38 -26.92
N GLN A 812 -17.05 18.62 -26.58
CA GLN A 812 -15.66 19.07 -26.75
C GLN A 812 -15.25 19.18 -28.23
N THR A 813 -15.70 18.25 -29.06
CA THR A 813 -15.31 18.17 -30.47
C THR A 813 -16.30 18.88 -31.39
N SER A 814 -17.60 18.79 -31.10
CA SER A 814 -18.68 19.40 -31.88
C SER A 814 -19.83 19.85 -30.98
N PRO A 815 -19.83 21.12 -30.52
CA PRO A 815 -20.91 21.63 -29.68
C PRO A 815 -22.26 21.69 -30.41
N GLU A 816 -22.29 21.85 -31.74
CA GLU A 816 -23.53 21.81 -32.53
C GLU A 816 -24.17 20.43 -32.51
N GLU A 817 -23.39 19.36 -32.66
CA GLU A 817 -23.89 17.99 -32.60
C GLU A 817 -24.33 17.64 -31.18
N ALA A 818 -23.54 18.02 -30.17
CA ALA A 818 -23.91 17.86 -28.77
C ALA A 818 -25.22 18.57 -28.44
N PHE A 819 -25.44 19.78 -28.96
CA PHE A 819 -26.70 20.49 -28.79
C PHE A 819 -27.88 19.71 -29.38
N ALA A 820 -27.73 19.15 -30.59
CA ALA A 820 -28.78 18.34 -31.21
C ALA A 820 -29.09 17.06 -30.39
N LYS A 821 -28.05 16.41 -29.82
CA LYS A 821 -28.20 15.26 -28.92
C LYS A 821 -28.94 15.66 -27.64
N PHE A 822 -28.53 16.74 -26.98
CA PHE A 822 -29.22 17.24 -25.78
C PHE A 822 -30.66 17.69 -26.07
N ASP A 823 -30.93 18.30 -27.22
CA ASP A 823 -32.29 18.70 -27.62
C ASP A 823 -33.20 17.48 -27.76
N ALA A 824 -32.73 16.41 -28.42
CA ALA A 824 -33.47 15.16 -28.53
C ALA A 824 -33.76 14.53 -27.14
N LEU A 825 -32.79 14.57 -26.23
CA LEU A 825 -32.96 14.10 -24.85
C LEU A 825 -33.96 14.99 -24.08
N CYS A 826 -33.88 16.31 -24.19
CA CYS A 826 -34.81 17.25 -23.57
C CYS A 826 -36.25 17.02 -24.02
N VAL A 827 -36.49 16.73 -25.31
CA VAL A 827 -37.83 16.38 -25.80
C VAL A 827 -38.33 15.08 -25.14
N ARG A 828 -37.53 14.01 -25.17
CA ARG A 828 -37.89 12.69 -24.64
C ARG A 828 -38.18 12.71 -23.13
N TYR A 829 -37.29 13.32 -22.35
CA TYR A 829 -37.43 13.37 -20.90
C TYR A 829 -38.41 14.46 -20.45
N GLY A 830 -38.56 15.54 -21.21
CA GLY A 830 -39.60 16.55 -20.99
C GLY A 830 -41.02 15.99 -21.12
N GLU A 831 -41.27 15.10 -22.10
CA GLU A 831 -42.54 14.35 -22.20
C GLU A 831 -42.76 13.43 -21.00
N THR A 832 -41.70 12.79 -20.52
CA THR A 832 -41.75 11.91 -19.34
C THR A 832 -42.11 12.70 -18.06
N VAL A 833 -41.53 13.87 -17.88
CA VAL A 833 -41.87 14.81 -16.79
C VAL A 833 -43.33 15.26 -16.91
N ARG A 834 -43.78 15.64 -18.10
CA ARG A 834 -45.18 16.07 -18.32
C ARG A 834 -46.16 14.95 -17.96
N ARG A 835 -45.89 13.72 -18.41
CA ARG A 835 -46.72 12.52 -18.13
C ARG A 835 -46.75 12.16 -16.64
N THR A 836 -45.61 12.14 -15.97
CA THR A 836 -45.56 11.86 -14.52
C THR A 836 -46.22 12.97 -13.71
N GLY A 837 -46.07 14.23 -14.13
CA GLY A 837 -46.75 15.37 -13.53
C GLY A 837 -48.28 15.32 -13.68
N THR A 838 -48.80 14.85 -14.82
CA THR A 838 -50.24 14.61 -14.98
C THR A 838 -50.74 13.48 -14.07
N ASN A 839 -49.98 12.38 -13.96
CA ASN A 839 -50.32 11.27 -13.09
C ASN A 839 -50.35 11.69 -11.60
N LEU A 840 -49.42 12.55 -11.18
CA LEU A 840 -49.42 13.13 -9.83
C LEU A 840 -50.65 14.00 -9.57
N LYS A 841 -51.03 14.84 -10.53
CA LYS A 841 -52.26 15.65 -10.43
C LYS A 841 -53.51 14.77 -10.35
N GLU A 842 -53.55 13.67 -11.10
CA GLU A 842 -54.66 12.72 -11.06
C GLU A 842 -54.72 11.94 -9.74
N ALA A 843 -53.58 11.44 -9.26
CA ALA A 843 -53.49 10.76 -7.95
C ALA A 843 -53.96 11.67 -6.80
N ARG A 844 -53.61 12.97 -6.84
CA ARG A 844 -54.11 13.98 -5.89
C ARG A 844 -55.62 14.16 -5.96
N ARG A 845 -56.23 14.08 -7.15
CA ARG A 845 -57.69 14.14 -7.32
C ARG A 845 -58.39 12.89 -6.76
N GLN A 846 -57.77 11.73 -6.89
CA GLN A 846 -58.30 10.45 -6.39
C GLN A 846 -58.15 10.29 -4.86
N GLN A 847 -57.47 11.22 -4.16
CA GLN A 847 -57.24 11.23 -2.71
C GLN A 847 -56.62 9.95 -2.11
N SER A 848 -55.97 9.12 -2.94
CA SER A 848 -55.27 7.93 -2.46
C SER A 848 -53.87 8.30 -1.96
N SER A 849 -53.67 8.27 -0.65
CA SER A 849 -52.39 8.63 0.00
C SER A 849 -51.20 7.85 -0.59
N HIS A 850 -51.35 6.55 -0.79
CA HIS A 850 -50.30 5.70 -1.36
C HIS A 850 -50.04 6.01 -2.85
N ALA A 851 -51.08 6.29 -3.64
CA ALA A 851 -50.90 6.64 -5.05
C ALA A 851 -50.25 8.01 -5.22
N ILE A 852 -50.55 8.97 -4.34
CA ILE A 852 -49.93 10.30 -4.34
C ILE A 852 -48.43 10.20 -4.05
N SER A 853 -48.04 9.41 -3.05
CA SER A 853 -46.63 9.22 -2.71
C SER A 853 -45.85 8.56 -3.85
N ALA A 854 -46.37 7.46 -4.41
CA ALA A 854 -45.72 6.76 -5.53
C ALA A 854 -45.62 7.62 -6.80
N ALA A 855 -46.70 8.33 -7.17
CA ALA A 855 -46.68 9.24 -8.31
C ALA A 855 -45.78 10.46 -8.09
N GLY A 856 -45.66 10.93 -6.85
CA GLY A 856 -44.76 12.02 -6.47
C GLY A 856 -43.30 11.64 -6.68
N LEU A 857 -42.90 10.47 -6.15
CA LEU A 857 -41.56 9.94 -6.30
C LEU A 857 -41.18 9.68 -7.76
N ALA A 858 -42.11 9.15 -8.57
CA ALA A 858 -41.89 8.95 -10.00
C ALA A 858 -41.70 10.28 -10.77
N HIS A 859 -42.41 11.33 -10.36
CA HIS A 859 -42.25 12.65 -10.94
C HIS A 859 -40.91 13.30 -10.56
N GLU A 860 -40.49 13.16 -9.30
CA GLU A 860 -39.18 13.63 -8.83
C GLU A 860 -38.03 12.96 -9.60
N GLN A 861 -38.09 11.64 -9.81
CA GLN A 861 -37.09 10.92 -10.63
C GLN A 861 -37.04 11.40 -12.09
N ALA A 862 -38.20 11.68 -12.68
CA ALA A 862 -38.28 12.25 -14.02
C ALA A 862 -37.63 13.65 -14.06
N MET A 863 -37.77 14.43 -12.99
CA MET A 863 -37.14 15.74 -12.87
C MET A 863 -35.62 15.65 -12.69
N GLU A 864 -35.12 14.71 -11.88
CA GLU A 864 -33.68 14.48 -11.67
C GLU A 864 -32.96 14.02 -12.95
N THR A 865 -33.67 13.39 -13.88
CA THR A 865 -33.13 13.02 -15.21
C THR A 865 -33.26 14.16 -16.24
N TYR A 866 -34.33 14.96 -16.19
CA TYR A 866 -34.54 16.05 -17.15
C TYR A 866 -33.63 17.27 -16.88
N LEU A 867 -33.46 17.67 -15.61
CA LEU A 867 -32.73 18.89 -15.27
C LEU A 867 -31.26 18.88 -15.75
N PRO A 868 -30.45 17.83 -15.53
CA PRO A 868 -29.06 17.81 -15.99
C PRO A 868 -28.92 17.97 -17.50
N VAL A 869 -29.82 17.36 -18.28
CA VAL A 869 -29.86 17.48 -19.75
C VAL A 869 -30.11 18.93 -20.16
N LEU A 870 -31.15 19.55 -19.57
CA LEU A 870 -31.51 20.94 -19.84
C LEU A 870 -30.37 21.91 -19.49
N MET A 871 -29.72 21.71 -18.33
CA MET A 871 -28.64 22.59 -17.88
C MET A 871 -27.41 22.48 -18.79
N ASN A 872 -27.07 21.29 -19.29
CA ASN A 872 -25.97 21.13 -20.24
C ASN A 872 -26.32 21.66 -21.64
N GLN A 873 -27.57 21.52 -22.07
CA GLN A 873 -28.06 22.17 -23.30
C GLN A 873 -27.91 23.70 -23.21
N ALA A 874 -28.29 24.29 -22.06
CA ALA A 874 -28.12 25.71 -21.79
C ALA A 874 -26.65 26.13 -21.68
N LYS A 875 -25.80 25.28 -21.08
CA LYS A 875 -24.36 25.52 -20.91
C LYS A 875 -23.66 25.79 -22.25
N ILE A 876 -24.05 25.10 -23.33
CA ILE A 876 -23.48 25.33 -24.67
C ILE A 876 -23.67 26.78 -25.14
N TYR A 877 -24.84 27.39 -24.91
CA TYR A 877 -25.05 28.80 -25.23
C TYR A 877 -24.42 29.75 -24.22
N TRP A 878 -24.35 29.34 -22.95
CA TRP A 878 -23.66 30.09 -21.90
C TRP A 878 -22.18 30.26 -22.20
N ASP A 879 -21.49 29.18 -22.58
CA ASP A 879 -20.05 29.17 -22.92
C ASP A 879 -19.76 30.00 -24.18
N ARG A 880 -20.77 30.23 -25.03
CA ARG A 880 -20.73 31.13 -26.21
C ARG A 880 -21.11 32.58 -25.89
N GLU A 881 -21.30 32.91 -24.61
CA GLU A 881 -21.76 34.22 -24.12
C GLU A 881 -23.11 34.67 -24.73
N ASN A 882 -23.93 33.72 -25.20
CA ASN A 882 -25.24 34.01 -25.82
C ASN A 882 -26.38 33.86 -24.80
N TYR A 883 -26.39 34.75 -23.80
CA TYR A 883 -27.34 34.71 -22.68
C TYR A 883 -28.80 34.88 -23.11
N VAL A 884 -29.07 35.49 -24.27
CA VAL A 884 -30.43 35.67 -24.80
C VAL A 884 -31.04 34.34 -25.23
N GLN A 885 -30.25 33.45 -25.85
CA GLN A 885 -30.74 32.11 -26.21
C GLN A 885 -30.90 31.23 -24.97
N VAL A 886 -30.01 31.36 -23.98
CA VAL A 886 -30.16 30.68 -22.68
C VAL A 886 -31.48 31.06 -22.01
N GLU A 887 -31.81 32.34 -21.95
CA GLU A 887 -33.09 32.81 -21.39
C GLU A 887 -34.29 32.27 -22.16
N LYS A 888 -34.21 32.24 -23.50
CA LYS A 888 -35.29 31.69 -24.34
C LYS A 888 -35.53 30.20 -24.04
N LEU A 889 -34.46 29.43 -23.87
CA LEU A 889 -34.50 28.00 -23.56
C LEU A 889 -35.13 27.77 -22.18
N PHE A 890 -34.71 28.52 -21.16
CA PHE A 890 -35.34 28.44 -19.84
C PHE A 890 -36.81 28.87 -19.85
N ARG A 891 -37.18 29.90 -20.62
CA ARG A 891 -38.58 30.31 -20.76
C ARG A 891 -39.45 29.21 -21.35
N GLN A 892 -38.93 28.41 -22.29
CA GLN A 892 -39.62 27.26 -22.86
C GLN A 892 -39.78 26.12 -21.84
N SER A 893 -38.79 25.93 -20.96
CA SER A 893 -38.81 24.87 -19.94
C SER A 893 -39.54 25.25 -18.65
N ALA A 894 -39.93 26.52 -18.48
CA ALA A 894 -40.51 27.06 -17.25
C ALA A 894 -41.78 26.32 -16.79
N GLU A 895 -42.63 25.85 -17.71
CA GLU A 895 -43.83 25.07 -17.38
C GLU A 895 -43.51 23.74 -16.70
N LEU A 896 -42.36 23.14 -17.04
CA LEU A 896 -41.94 21.83 -16.55
C LEU A 896 -41.13 21.92 -15.26
N CYS A 897 -40.26 22.92 -15.15
CA CYS A 897 -39.21 22.97 -14.12
C CYS A 897 -39.03 24.33 -13.44
N GLY A 898 -39.97 25.28 -13.61
CA GLY A 898 -39.88 26.62 -13.04
C GLY A 898 -39.80 26.67 -11.50
N ASP A 899 -40.25 25.61 -10.83
CA ASP A 899 -40.20 25.48 -9.38
C ASP A 899 -38.89 24.87 -8.84
N ALA A 900 -38.02 24.33 -9.71
CA ALA A 900 -36.76 23.74 -9.29
C ALA A 900 -35.72 24.82 -8.98
N ASP A 901 -35.05 24.71 -7.84
CA ASP A 901 -34.07 25.71 -7.39
C ASP A 901 -32.88 25.86 -8.35
N VAL A 902 -32.38 24.75 -8.92
CA VAL A 902 -31.30 24.77 -9.92
C VAL A 902 -31.72 25.56 -11.17
N TRP A 903 -32.99 25.44 -11.60
CA TRP A 903 -33.51 26.20 -12.73
C TRP A 903 -33.62 27.69 -12.38
N ARG A 904 -34.23 28.02 -11.23
CA ARG A 904 -34.38 29.42 -10.77
C ARG A 904 -33.02 30.11 -10.64
N LEU A 905 -32.03 29.38 -10.11
CA LEU A 905 -30.67 29.87 -9.93
C LEU A 905 -30.00 30.16 -11.28
N ASN A 906 -30.07 29.24 -12.24
CA ASN A 906 -29.45 29.43 -13.56
C ASN A 906 -30.17 30.50 -14.40
N VAL A 907 -31.48 30.67 -14.23
CA VAL A 907 -32.22 31.82 -14.77
C VAL A 907 -31.72 33.12 -14.15
N ALA A 908 -31.54 33.17 -12.83
CA ALA A 908 -31.01 34.35 -12.15
C ALA A 908 -29.60 34.72 -12.67
N HIS A 909 -28.70 33.74 -12.82
CA HIS A 909 -27.39 33.93 -13.42
C HIS A 909 -27.48 34.46 -14.85
N THR A 910 -28.39 33.93 -15.66
CA THR A 910 -28.58 34.37 -17.05
C THR A 910 -29.08 35.81 -17.13
N LEU A 911 -30.04 36.19 -16.30
CA LEU A 911 -30.56 37.55 -16.23
C LEU A 911 -29.52 38.53 -15.69
N PHE A 912 -28.71 38.09 -14.73
CA PHE A 912 -27.59 38.87 -14.18
C PHE A 912 -26.55 39.20 -15.25
N MET A 913 -26.15 38.21 -16.07
CA MET A 913 -25.14 38.40 -17.12
C MET A 913 -25.60 39.27 -18.30
N GLN A 914 -26.91 39.51 -18.46
CA GLN A 914 -27.43 40.44 -19.48
C GLN A 914 -27.27 41.93 -19.10
N GLU A 915 -26.76 42.24 -17.90
CA GLU A 915 -26.45 43.58 -17.37
C GLU A 915 -27.61 44.61 -17.28
N ASN A 916 -28.76 44.36 -17.87
CA ASN A 916 -29.91 45.28 -17.89
C ASN A 916 -31.12 44.76 -17.09
N LYS A 917 -31.05 43.53 -16.57
CA LYS A 917 -32.17 42.83 -15.90
C LYS A 917 -31.91 42.50 -14.42
N PHE A 918 -31.14 43.32 -13.72
CA PHE A 918 -30.81 43.08 -12.30
C PHE A 918 -32.03 42.94 -11.39
N ARG A 919 -33.11 43.72 -11.63
CA ARG A 919 -34.34 43.64 -10.83
C ARG A 919 -35.05 42.30 -11.00
N GLU A 920 -35.05 41.74 -12.21
CA GLU A 920 -35.61 40.41 -12.48
C GLU A 920 -34.73 39.33 -11.85
N ALA A 921 -33.39 39.47 -11.94
CA ALA A 921 -32.46 38.56 -11.28
C ALA A 921 -32.64 38.55 -9.75
N THR A 922 -32.89 39.71 -9.11
CA THR A 922 -33.23 39.80 -7.68
C THR A 922 -34.43 38.91 -7.33
N SER A 923 -35.50 38.93 -8.14
CA SER A 923 -36.70 38.15 -7.83
C SER A 923 -36.49 36.63 -7.81
N PHE A 924 -35.42 36.13 -8.44
CA PHE A 924 -35.06 34.72 -8.42
C PHE A 924 -34.01 34.40 -7.34
N TYR A 925 -33.03 35.27 -7.11
CA TYR A 925 -32.02 35.08 -6.08
C TYR A 925 -32.58 35.22 -4.66
N GLU A 926 -33.43 36.21 -4.43
CA GLU A 926 -33.90 36.57 -3.09
C GLU A 926 -34.71 35.46 -2.40
N PRO A 927 -35.66 34.75 -3.05
CA PRO A 927 -36.33 33.60 -2.43
C PRO A 927 -35.36 32.47 -2.03
N LEU A 928 -34.36 32.19 -2.86
CA LEU A 928 -33.37 31.13 -2.62
C LEU A 928 -32.49 31.44 -1.39
N VAL A 929 -32.13 32.71 -1.23
CA VAL A 929 -31.35 33.18 -0.08
C VAL A 929 -32.22 33.24 1.18
N LYS A 930 -33.47 33.72 1.07
CA LYS A 930 -34.39 33.82 2.22
C LYS A 930 -34.76 32.45 2.80
N GLN A 931 -34.87 31.42 1.95
CA GLN A 931 -35.16 30.06 2.41
C GLN A 931 -34.06 29.52 3.34
N ASN A 932 -32.81 29.94 3.15
CA ASN A 932 -31.65 29.50 3.92
C ASN A 932 -31.01 30.67 4.71
N TYR A 933 -31.78 31.69 5.08
CA TYR A 933 -31.25 32.91 5.69
C TYR A 933 -30.60 32.69 7.06
N ASP A 934 -31.12 31.73 7.83
CA ASP A 934 -30.55 31.35 9.12
C ASP A 934 -29.17 30.70 8.95
N ASN A 935 -29.02 29.81 7.96
CA ASN A 935 -27.76 29.16 7.59
C ASN A 935 -27.20 29.73 6.29
N ILE A 936 -26.97 31.05 6.25
CA ILE A 936 -26.61 31.77 5.02
C ILE A 936 -25.34 31.24 4.34
N LEU A 937 -24.43 30.61 5.09
CA LEU A 937 -23.19 30.02 4.59
C LEU A 937 -23.42 28.73 3.78
N ASP A 938 -24.60 28.12 3.84
CA ASP A 938 -24.97 26.97 3.01
C ASP A 938 -25.31 27.41 1.57
N VAL A 939 -25.59 28.70 1.37
CA VAL A 939 -25.78 29.28 0.04
C VAL A 939 -24.41 29.54 -0.60
N SER A 940 -24.28 29.27 -1.90
CA SER A 940 -23.06 29.55 -2.65
C SER A 940 -22.68 31.04 -2.57
N ALA A 941 -21.41 31.31 -2.29
CA ALA A 941 -20.87 32.66 -2.15
C ALA A 941 -21.10 33.54 -3.40
N VAL A 942 -21.08 32.95 -4.60
CA VAL A 942 -21.34 33.67 -5.86
C VAL A 942 -22.79 34.16 -5.94
N VAL A 943 -23.74 33.39 -5.40
CA VAL A 943 -25.16 33.74 -5.39
C VAL A 943 -25.40 34.95 -4.48
N LEU A 944 -24.81 34.92 -3.28
CA LEU A 944 -24.85 36.04 -2.34
C LEU A 944 -24.18 37.28 -2.93
N ALA A 945 -23.05 37.10 -3.61
CA ALA A 945 -22.32 38.18 -4.26
C ALA A 945 -23.16 38.84 -5.38
N ASN A 946 -23.76 38.03 -6.25
CA ASN A 946 -24.62 38.53 -7.33
C ASN A 946 -25.88 39.21 -6.78
N LEU A 947 -26.50 38.67 -5.73
CA LEU A 947 -27.63 39.32 -5.07
C LEU A 947 -27.25 40.68 -4.47
N CYS A 948 -26.10 40.77 -3.76
CA CYS A 948 -25.56 42.04 -3.29
C CYS A 948 -25.37 43.04 -4.44
N VAL A 949 -24.80 42.60 -5.57
CA VAL A 949 -24.65 43.45 -6.76
C VAL A 949 -26.00 43.92 -7.30
N CYS A 950 -26.99 43.04 -7.40
CA CYS A 950 -28.34 43.41 -7.82
C CYS A 950 -28.94 44.48 -6.91
N TYR A 951 -28.81 44.33 -5.59
CA TYR A 951 -29.28 45.33 -4.63
C TYR A 951 -28.58 46.69 -4.82
N LEU A 952 -27.25 46.71 -4.94
CA LEU A 952 -26.49 47.95 -5.12
C LEU A 952 -26.83 48.66 -6.45
N VAL A 953 -26.94 47.92 -7.56
CA VAL A 953 -27.26 48.51 -8.87
C VAL A 953 -28.72 48.98 -8.95
N THR A 954 -29.63 48.33 -8.24
CA THR A 954 -31.05 48.74 -8.16
C THR A 954 -31.34 49.80 -7.09
N SER A 955 -30.29 50.35 -6.45
CA SER A 955 -30.38 51.36 -5.38
C SER A 955 -31.06 50.89 -4.08
N GLN A 956 -31.02 49.58 -3.81
CA GLN A 956 -31.46 48.91 -2.58
C GLN A 956 -30.24 48.70 -1.66
N ASN A 957 -29.60 49.80 -1.24
CA ASN A 957 -28.32 49.74 -0.54
C ASN A 957 -28.45 49.21 0.90
N GLU A 958 -29.61 49.41 1.55
CA GLU A 958 -29.86 48.96 2.92
C GLU A 958 -29.89 47.43 2.98
N GLU A 959 -30.54 46.79 2.02
CA GLU A 959 -30.65 45.34 1.87
C GLU A 959 -29.28 44.69 1.59
N ALA A 960 -28.45 45.34 0.75
CA ALA A 960 -27.08 44.89 0.51
C ALA A 960 -26.21 44.96 1.78
N GLU A 961 -26.37 46.01 2.59
CA GLU A 961 -25.61 46.19 3.83
C GLU A 961 -26.06 45.21 4.92
N GLU A 962 -27.37 44.96 5.03
CA GLU A 962 -27.90 43.95 5.95
C GLU A 962 -27.38 42.55 5.63
N LEU A 963 -27.38 42.18 4.34
CA LEU A 963 -26.86 40.89 3.88
C LEU A 963 -25.38 40.72 4.21
N LEU A 964 -24.57 41.77 4.02
CA LEU A 964 -23.14 41.78 4.36
C LEU A 964 -22.91 41.65 5.87
N ARG A 965 -23.66 42.39 6.71
CA ARG A 965 -23.54 42.30 8.17
C ARG A 965 -23.93 40.93 8.70
N LYS A 966 -24.96 40.30 8.12
CA LYS A 966 -25.37 38.94 8.47
C LYS A 966 -24.28 37.92 8.11
N LEU A 967 -23.71 38.01 6.91
CA LEU A 967 -22.58 37.19 6.47
C LEU A 967 -21.36 37.31 7.37
N GLU A 968 -20.96 38.54 7.71
CA GLU A 968 -19.82 38.83 8.59
C GLU A 968 -20.01 38.19 9.96
N LYS A 969 -21.20 38.37 10.56
CA LYS A 969 -21.53 37.79 11.87
C LYS A 969 -21.50 36.26 11.87
N GLU A 970 -22.03 35.62 10.83
CA GLU A 970 -22.06 34.16 10.72
C GLU A 970 -20.66 33.56 10.47
N GLU A 971 -19.84 34.17 9.62
CA GLU A 971 -18.44 33.74 9.42
C GLU A 971 -17.61 33.89 10.70
N GLU A 972 -17.78 35.00 11.43
CA GLU A 972 -17.11 35.23 12.71
C GLU A 972 -17.52 34.17 13.75
N GLN A 973 -18.81 33.90 13.88
CA GLN A 973 -19.32 32.91 14.81
C GLN A 973 -18.80 31.50 14.49
N LYS A 974 -18.88 31.05 13.22
CA LYS A 974 -18.36 29.73 12.84
C LYS A 974 -16.84 29.64 12.92
N SER A 975 -16.11 30.74 12.71
CA SER A 975 -14.65 30.77 12.89
C SER A 975 -14.24 30.65 14.36
N LEU A 976 -15.07 31.14 15.29
CA LEU A 976 -14.87 30.94 16.74
C LEU A 976 -15.17 29.50 17.15
N GLU A 977 -16.20 28.89 16.58
CA GLU A 977 -16.59 27.50 16.85
C GLU A 977 -15.58 26.49 16.27
N ASN A 978 -15.08 26.73 15.05
CA ASN A 978 -14.13 25.85 14.36
C ASN A 978 -12.95 26.63 13.73
N PRO A 979 -11.85 26.86 14.48
CA PRO A 979 -10.70 27.65 14.01
C PRO A 979 -9.94 27.07 12.80
N GLN A 980 -10.17 25.79 12.46
CA GLN A 980 -9.54 25.15 11.31
C GLN A 980 -10.37 25.26 10.01
N SER A 981 -11.67 25.59 10.11
CA SER A 981 -12.52 25.76 8.93
C SER A 981 -12.26 27.10 8.27
N LYS A 982 -12.03 27.10 6.95
CA LYS A 982 -11.82 28.32 6.17
C LYS A 982 -13.12 28.71 5.48
N PHE A 983 -13.66 29.88 5.79
CA PHE A 983 -14.83 30.45 5.12
C PHE A 983 -14.40 31.55 4.14
N PHE A 984 -15.00 31.55 2.95
CA PHE A 984 -14.62 32.45 1.84
C PHE A 984 -15.78 33.30 1.33
N HIS A 985 -16.97 33.21 1.92
CA HIS A 985 -18.17 33.89 1.41
C HIS A 985 -17.99 35.40 1.43
N LEU A 986 -17.63 36.00 2.56
CA LEU A 986 -17.42 37.43 2.68
C LEU A 986 -16.27 37.93 1.79
N SER A 987 -15.24 37.09 1.61
CA SER A 987 -14.14 37.35 0.68
C SER A 987 -14.65 37.46 -0.76
N ILE A 988 -15.36 36.44 -1.26
CA ILE A 988 -15.88 36.40 -2.62
C ILE A 988 -16.86 37.57 -2.86
N VAL A 989 -17.76 37.84 -1.91
CA VAL A 989 -18.72 38.95 -2.01
C VAL A 989 -17.99 40.31 -2.10
N ASN A 990 -17.02 40.57 -1.22
CA ASN A 990 -16.25 41.83 -1.29
C ASN A 990 -15.43 41.95 -2.58
N LEU A 991 -14.90 40.84 -3.11
CA LEU A 991 -14.15 40.83 -4.36
C LEU A 991 -15.05 41.15 -5.56
N VAL A 992 -16.24 40.56 -5.63
CA VAL A 992 -17.23 40.83 -6.69
C VAL A 992 -17.75 42.28 -6.61
N ILE A 993 -18.11 42.76 -5.41
CA ILE A 993 -18.51 44.16 -5.20
C ILE A 993 -17.36 45.11 -5.59
N GLY A 994 -16.14 44.82 -5.15
CA GLY A 994 -14.97 45.63 -5.48
C GLY A 994 -14.73 45.73 -6.98
N THR A 995 -14.87 44.62 -7.69
CA THR A 995 -14.74 44.55 -9.15
C THR A 995 -15.82 45.36 -9.87
N LEU A 996 -17.07 45.29 -9.41
CA LEU A 996 -18.17 46.09 -9.95
C LEU A 996 -17.88 47.59 -9.84
N TYR A 997 -17.50 48.08 -8.66
CA TYR A 997 -17.25 49.51 -8.45
C TYR A 997 -16.06 50.00 -9.27
N CYS A 998 -15.01 49.18 -9.41
CA CYS A 998 -13.89 49.49 -10.30
C CYS A 998 -14.35 49.60 -11.77
N SER A 999 -15.22 48.69 -12.23
CA SER A 999 -15.77 48.74 -13.60
C SER A 999 -16.64 49.98 -13.87
N LYS A 1000 -17.31 50.51 -12.85
CA LYS A 1000 -18.12 51.75 -12.91
C LYS A 1000 -17.30 53.01 -12.65
N GLY A 1001 -15.98 52.89 -12.48
CA GLY A 1001 -15.05 54.01 -12.29
C GLY A 1001 -14.91 54.52 -10.86
N ASN A 1002 -15.58 53.92 -9.88
CA ASN A 1002 -15.42 54.26 -8.46
C ASN A 1002 -14.31 53.41 -7.82
N TYR A 1003 -13.06 53.77 -8.15
CA TYR A 1003 -11.88 53.02 -7.73
C TYR A 1003 -11.57 53.11 -6.24
N GLU A 1004 -11.86 54.24 -5.57
CA GLU A 1004 -11.58 54.38 -4.13
C GLU A 1004 -12.32 53.33 -3.30
N PHE A 1005 -13.63 53.19 -3.53
CA PHE A 1005 -14.43 52.19 -2.83
C PHE A 1005 -14.14 50.78 -3.35
N GLY A 1006 -14.01 50.61 -4.66
CA GLY A 1006 -13.79 49.31 -5.30
C GLY A 1006 -12.50 48.63 -4.82
N ILE A 1007 -11.38 49.36 -4.82
CA ILE A 1007 -10.09 48.83 -4.39
C ILE A 1007 -10.07 48.56 -2.88
N SER A 1008 -10.68 49.41 -2.05
CA SER A 1008 -10.79 49.14 -0.62
C SER A 1008 -11.51 47.81 -0.33
N ARG A 1009 -12.57 47.49 -1.09
CA ARG A 1009 -13.28 46.21 -0.99
C ARG A 1009 -12.46 45.03 -1.49
N VAL A 1010 -11.73 45.19 -2.60
CA VAL A 1010 -10.78 44.18 -3.09
C VAL A 1010 -9.73 43.90 -2.02
N ILE A 1011 -9.08 44.89 -1.43
CA ILE A 1011 -8.06 44.68 -0.39
C ILE A 1011 -8.64 43.90 0.80
N LYS A 1012 -9.80 44.32 1.32
CA LYS A 1012 -10.48 43.64 2.44
C LYS A 1012 -10.84 42.18 2.14
N SER A 1013 -11.15 41.84 0.88
CA SER A 1013 -11.49 40.46 0.53
C SER A 1013 -10.34 39.48 0.78
N LEU A 1014 -9.09 39.92 0.65
CA LEU A 1014 -7.92 39.06 0.83
C LEU A 1014 -7.44 38.97 2.28
N GLU A 1015 -8.10 39.62 3.24
CA GLU A 1015 -7.71 39.57 4.65
C GLU A 1015 -8.34 38.38 5.40
N PRO A 1016 -7.53 37.50 6.05
CA PRO A 1016 -6.07 37.55 6.18
C PRO A 1016 -5.30 36.89 5.01
N TYR A 1017 -4.22 37.55 4.58
CA TYR A 1017 -3.50 37.22 3.33
C TYR A 1017 -2.90 35.81 3.29
N HIS A 1018 -2.49 35.22 4.42
CA HIS A 1018 -1.91 33.88 4.45
C HIS A 1018 -2.93 32.76 4.18
N GLN A 1019 -4.23 33.06 4.27
CA GLN A 1019 -5.30 32.08 4.05
C GLN A 1019 -6.07 32.32 2.75
N LYS A 1020 -6.33 33.58 2.40
CA LYS A 1020 -7.24 33.95 1.32
C LYS A 1020 -6.55 34.37 0.01
N LEU A 1021 -5.23 34.56 0.03
CA LEU A 1021 -4.45 34.82 -1.17
C LEU A 1021 -4.25 33.51 -1.97
N GLY A 1022 -4.88 33.44 -3.14
CA GLY A 1022 -4.79 32.32 -4.07
C GLY A 1022 -4.77 32.80 -5.51
N THR A 1023 -4.70 31.88 -6.47
CA THR A 1023 -4.59 32.20 -7.91
C THR A 1023 -5.77 33.04 -8.40
N ASP A 1024 -7.00 32.62 -8.08
CA ASP A 1024 -8.22 33.29 -8.55
C ASP A 1024 -8.45 34.64 -7.86
N THR A 1025 -8.28 34.70 -6.53
CA THR A 1025 -8.44 35.96 -5.78
C THR A 1025 -7.42 37.00 -6.23
N TRP A 1026 -6.19 36.57 -6.54
CA TRP A 1026 -5.17 37.43 -7.14
C TRP A 1026 -5.52 37.86 -8.56
N PHE A 1027 -6.06 36.97 -9.39
CA PHE A 1027 -6.46 37.30 -10.77
C PHE A 1027 -7.43 38.48 -10.82
N TYR A 1028 -8.49 38.45 -10.00
CA TYR A 1028 -9.45 39.55 -9.93
C TYR A 1028 -8.85 40.82 -9.30
N ALA A 1029 -8.08 40.69 -8.22
CA ALA A 1029 -7.41 41.84 -7.60
C ALA A 1029 -6.46 42.55 -8.57
N LYS A 1030 -5.66 41.78 -9.32
CA LYS A 1030 -4.76 42.29 -10.36
C LYS A 1030 -5.52 43.07 -11.43
N ARG A 1031 -6.65 42.56 -11.93
CA ARG A 1031 -7.43 43.24 -12.98
C ARG A 1031 -7.94 44.60 -12.51
N CYS A 1032 -8.46 44.69 -11.28
CA CYS A 1032 -8.93 45.95 -10.71
C CYS A 1032 -7.78 46.96 -10.58
N LEU A 1033 -6.61 46.52 -10.10
CA LEU A 1033 -5.43 47.37 -9.99
C LEU A 1033 -4.89 47.82 -11.36
N MET A 1034 -4.87 46.93 -12.35
CA MET A 1034 -4.46 47.29 -13.71
C MET A 1034 -5.40 48.30 -14.36
N SER A 1035 -6.73 48.13 -14.19
CA SER A 1035 -7.73 49.09 -14.65
C SER A 1035 -7.58 50.46 -13.99
N LEU A 1036 -7.25 50.49 -12.69
CA LEU A 1036 -6.94 51.72 -11.98
C LEU A 1036 -5.69 52.40 -12.56
N LEU A 1037 -4.58 51.66 -12.69
CA LEU A 1037 -3.32 52.17 -13.22
C LEU A 1037 -3.49 52.73 -14.64
N GLU A 1038 -4.26 52.05 -15.49
CA GLU A 1038 -4.58 52.52 -16.84
C GLU A 1038 -5.31 53.86 -16.81
N ASN A 1039 -6.33 54.01 -15.96
CA ASN A 1039 -7.12 55.25 -15.89
C ASN A 1039 -6.38 56.39 -15.18
N MET A 1040 -5.48 56.10 -14.24
CA MET A 1040 -4.55 57.07 -13.68
C MET A 1040 -3.54 57.54 -14.75
N ALA A 1041 -2.98 56.62 -15.52
CA ALA A 1041 -2.05 56.95 -16.61
C ALA A 1041 -2.72 57.78 -17.72
N LYS A 1042 -4.00 57.51 -18.03
CA LYS A 1042 -4.81 58.33 -18.94
C LYS A 1042 -5.28 59.66 -18.33
N GLN A 1043 -4.97 59.94 -17.05
CA GLN A 1043 -5.45 61.10 -16.29
C GLN A 1043 -6.99 61.23 -16.24
N VAL A 1044 -7.69 60.10 -16.34
CA VAL A 1044 -9.16 60.02 -16.24
C VAL A 1044 -9.60 60.02 -14.76
N VAL A 1045 -8.74 59.52 -13.87
CA VAL A 1045 -9.02 59.38 -12.44
C VAL A 1045 -7.85 59.90 -11.62
N VAL A 1046 -8.16 60.70 -10.60
CA VAL A 1046 -7.20 61.13 -9.56
C VAL A 1046 -7.58 60.41 -8.27
N VAL A 1047 -6.58 59.80 -7.62
CA VAL A 1047 -6.76 58.97 -6.42
C VAL A 1047 -6.10 59.67 -5.23
N LYS A 1048 -6.73 59.61 -4.05
CA LYS A 1048 -6.16 60.15 -2.81
C LYS A 1048 -4.90 59.38 -2.38
N ASP A 1049 -3.94 60.11 -1.81
CA ASP A 1049 -2.68 59.55 -1.28
C ASP A 1049 -2.92 58.39 -0.29
N SER A 1050 -3.95 58.48 0.56
CA SER A 1050 -4.29 57.42 1.51
C SER A 1050 -4.60 56.07 0.84
N ILE A 1051 -5.27 56.09 -0.32
CA ILE A 1051 -5.60 54.87 -1.05
C ILE A 1051 -4.36 54.33 -1.78
N LEU A 1052 -3.47 55.21 -2.22
CA LEU A 1052 -2.20 54.80 -2.82
C LEU A 1052 -1.32 54.09 -1.77
N ASP A 1053 -1.28 54.60 -0.54
CA ASP A 1053 -0.59 53.97 0.58
C ASP A 1053 -1.18 52.59 0.91
N ASP A 1054 -2.52 52.47 0.98
CA ASP A 1054 -3.21 51.20 1.19
C ASP A 1054 -2.86 50.17 0.10
N ILE A 1055 -2.82 50.60 -1.19
CA ILE A 1055 -2.42 49.73 -2.31
C ILE A 1055 -0.97 49.28 -2.18
N LEU A 1056 -0.06 50.18 -1.78
CA LEU A 1056 1.35 49.84 -1.59
C LEU A 1056 1.53 48.81 -0.46
N GLN A 1057 0.81 48.98 0.65
CA GLN A 1057 0.81 48.04 1.78
C GLN A 1057 0.21 46.68 1.39
N PHE A 1058 -0.89 46.69 0.62
CA PHE A 1058 -1.48 45.48 0.05
C PHE A 1058 -0.48 44.71 -0.83
N LEU A 1059 0.18 45.41 -1.76
CA LEU A 1059 1.17 44.79 -2.66
C LEU A 1059 2.39 44.25 -1.90
N ASP A 1060 2.81 44.90 -0.81
CA ASP A 1060 3.86 44.38 0.07
C ASP A 1060 3.44 43.10 0.80
N SER A 1061 2.18 43.02 1.23
CA SER A 1061 1.62 41.83 1.86
C SER A 1061 1.50 40.68 0.86
N CYS A 1062 1.00 40.93 -0.35
CA CYS A 1062 0.97 39.94 -1.44
C CYS A 1062 2.38 39.50 -1.86
N GLN A 1063 3.37 40.39 -1.84
CA GLN A 1063 4.76 40.03 -2.07
C GLN A 1063 5.32 39.10 -0.97
N PHE A 1064 4.89 39.27 0.29
CA PHE A 1064 5.36 38.46 1.40
C PHE A 1064 4.74 37.06 1.39
N TYR A 1065 3.42 36.97 1.28
CA TYR A 1065 2.66 35.72 1.35
C TYR A 1065 2.56 34.98 0.01
N GLY A 1066 2.70 35.67 -1.13
CA GLY A 1066 2.52 35.10 -2.47
C GLY A 1066 3.76 34.43 -3.07
N ARG A 1067 4.69 33.91 -2.25
CA ARG A 1067 5.93 33.27 -2.75
C ARG A 1067 5.67 31.91 -3.38
N GLU A 1068 4.72 31.17 -2.81
CA GLU A 1068 4.35 29.81 -3.21
C GLU A 1068 3.04 29.77 -4.03
N VAL A 1069 2.38 30.92 -4.19
CA VAL A 1069 1.12 31.04 -4.94
C VAL A 1069 1.42 31.31 -6.42
N GLN A 1070 1.02 30.38 -7.29
CA GLN A 1070 1.16 30.48 -8.74
C GLN A 1070 0.11 31.45 -9.34
N THR A 1071 0.44 32.12 -10.44
CA THR A 1071 -0.46 33.06 -11.14
C THR A 1071 -1.10 32.49 -12.40
N ILE A 1072 -0.67 31.29 -12.82
CA ILE A 1072 -1.22 30.54 -13.95
C ILE A 1072 -1.60 29.16 -13.43
N LEU A 1073 -2.84 28.74 -13.63
CA LEU A 1073 -3.26 27.36 -13.46
C LEU A 1073 -2.74 26.60 -14.69
N GLU A 1074 -1.73 25.74 -14.53
CA GLU A 1074 -1.30 24.86 -15.60
C GLU A 1074 -2.47 23.95 -16.00
N ASN A 1075 -2.78 23.93 -17.30
CA ASN A 1075 -3.66 22.90 -17.86
C ASN A 1075 -2.93 21.55 -17.69
N PRO A 1076 -3.52 20.52 -17.06
CA PRO A 1076 -2.85 19.24 -16.80
C PRO A 1076 -2.31 18.54 -18.06
N THR A 1077 -2.80 18.94 -19.24
CA THR A 1077 -2.40 18.43 -20.55
C THR A 1077 -1.16 19.10 -21.16
N ALA A 1078 -0.63 20.17 -20.58
CA ALA A 1078 0.54 20.88 -21.11
C ALA A 1078 1.85 20.43 -20.43
N VAL A 1079 2.12 19.12 -20.42
CA VAL A 1079 3.46 18.60 -20.09
C VAL A 1079 4.40 18.93 -21.25
N ASN A 1080 5.03 20.10 -21.20
CA ASN A 1080 6.37 20.40 -21.75
C ASN A 1080 6.55 21.90 -21.91
N LEU A 1081 7.04 22.60 -20.88
CA LEU A 1081 7.80 23.83 -21.07
C LEU A 1081 8.64 24.10 -19.81
N ASN A 1082 9.96 23.89 -19.91
CA ASN A 1082 10.97 24.35 -18.95
C ASN A 1082 11.00 25.90 -18.91
N VAL A 1083 9.97 26.54 -18.36
CA VAL A 1083 9.96 27.98 -18.10
C VAL A 1083 10.25 28.19 -16.62
N SER A 1084 11.15 29.13 -16.31
CA SER A 1084 11.58 29.35 -14.92
C SER A 1084 10.38 29.69 -14.02
N SER A 1085 9.98 28.76 -13.16
CA SER A 1085 8.81 28.82 -12.26
C SER A 1085 8.72 30.12 -11.43
N ALA A 1086 9.85 30.81 -11.20
CA ALA A 1086 9.91 32.06 -10.44
C ALA A 1086 9.13 33.25 -11.06
N ARG A 1087 8.82 33.24 -12.37
CA ARG A 1087 8.12 34.36 -13.06
C ARG A 1087 6.59 34.30 -12.99
N PHE A 1088 6.01 33.18 -12.55
CA PHE A 1088 4.56 32.99 -12.48
C PHE A 1088 4.07 32.92 -11.04
N THR A 1089 4.60 33.78 -10.18
CA THR A 1089 4.19 33.86 -8.77
C THR A 1089 3.54 35.19 -8.48
N VAL A 1090 2.62 35.19 -7.51
CA VAL A 1090 1.96 36.42 -7.03
C VAL A 1090 3.02 37.43 -6.57
N THR A 1091 4.10 36.96 -5.95
CA THR A 1091 5.26 37.79 -5.57
C THR A 1091 5.85 38.56 -6.75
N TYR A 1092 6.02 37.91 -7.90
CA TYR A 1092 6.60 38.52 -9.08
C TYR A 1092 5.67 39.57 -9.69
N GLU A 1093 4.38 39.23 -9.87
CA GLU A 1093 3.39 40.15 -10.43
C GLU A 1093 3.14 41.35 -9.50
N ALA A 1094 3.06 41.14 -8.17
CA ALA A 1094 2.87 42.22 -7.20
C ALA A 1094 4.00 43.26 -7.27
N ARG A 1095 5.25 42.82 -7.47
CA ARG A 1095 6.41 43.72 -7.65
C ARG A 1095 6.31 44.55 -8.92
N ILE A 1096 5.83 43.95 -10.01
CA ILE A 1096 5.64 44.66 -11.28
C ILE A 1096 4.57 45.74 -11.11
N ILE A 1097 3.41 45.39 -10.56
CA ILE A 1097 2.31 46.33 -10.32
C ILE A 1097 2.77 47.45 -9.39
N LYS A 1098 3.53 47.13 -8.33
CA LYS A 1098 4.10 48.13 -7.41
C LYS A 1098 5.07 49.06 -8.14
N CYS A 1099 5.91 48.53 -9.03
CA CYS A 1099 6.83 49.36 -9.81
C CYS A 1099 6.08 50.30 -10.77
N LEU A 1100 5.03 49.82 -11.44
CA LEU A 1100 4.20 50.63 -12.34
C LEU A 1100 3.49 51.75 -11.57
N LEU A 1101 2.91 51.44 -10.41
CA LEU A 1101 2.26 52.43 -9.55
C LEU A 1101 3.25 53.53 -9.13
N LEU A 1102 4.45 53.15 -8.68
CA LEU A 1102 5.48 54.12 -8.29
C LEU A 1102 5.99 54.97 -9.46
N GLN A 1103 5.96 54.45 -10.69
CA GLN A 1103 6.29 55.24 -11.89
C GLN A 1103 5.20 56.26 -12.20
N ILE A 1104 3.93 55.88 -12.08
CA ILE A 1104 2.79 56.79 -12.30
C ILE A 1104 2.72 57.87 -11.23
N ILE A 1105 3.02 57.56 -9.97
CA ILE A 1105 3.05 58.56 -8.88
C ILE A 1105 4.20 59.57 -9.06
N ARG A 1106 5.30 59.16 -9.69
CA ARG A 1106 6.48 60.01 -9.91
C ARG A 1106 6.38 60.94 -11.12
N ASN A 1107 5.55 60.58 -12.10
CA ASN A 1107 5.28 61.36 -13.32
C ASN A 1107 4.08 62.27 -13.10
#